data_AF-A0A8W8IL58-F1
#
_entry.id   AF-A0A8W8IL58-F1
#
_cell.length_a   1.000
_cell.length_b   1.000
_cell.length_c   1.000
_cell.angle_alpha   90.00
_cell.angle_beta   90.00
_cell.angle_gamma   90.00
#
_symmetry.space_group_name_H-M   'P 1'
#
loop_
_entity.id
_entity.type
_entity.pdbx_description
1 polymer ?
#
loop_
_entity_poly.entity_id
_entity_poly.type
_entity_poly.pdbx_seq_one_letter_code
_entity_poly.pdbx_strand_id
1 'polypeptide(L)'
;MLHFRIRLRRTTAGCCAKSRPKLKYVHARPNVVEFAPPEPQCGYRSCPATSPTMLNVHLVPHTHDDVGWLKTVDQYFYGSRNDIQHAGVQYILDSVIPELLNDPTKRFIYVEMAFFARWWREQDNIMKENVRKLVNEGRLEFVLGGWCMNDEASTHYNAMIDQHTLGFSFLEQEFGACARPRVGWQIDPFGHSREQASMFAQFGFDGLFFGRLDYQDKDNRLKQHNMEFVWRGSPKNLGEASELFTGVLYNHYVPPPGFCFDESCNDEPIMDDERMHDVNIQSRVQDFIKIVNDQAQHFHSNNIMMTMGSDFQYQNAHTWYKNLDKLIKYVNQQQSNGSNINLLYSTPSCYLFNVNHLNQVWNSTKDDFFPYASRENTFWSGYFSSRAALKGYARKSNNFLQVCKQLDVLANLMRQGVNVTEDLRLYKEALGVVQHHDGVSGTEKQHVANDYAQRLAAGAEKCQKVTNAAFEKLLPKGSEKAPSQVYCPLTNISYCEFTEHNKQFMVTIYNPLGHAVTDYVRIPVVASMYRVVDPRGANVTAQLVPVSDETKKIPERNGSIAQSELFFHVELPPLGYSTYFVMETKNSDEATSKNSKIVPVTSGKADIPLYIQNDEYLVLLDNINGNTLGINNKKKKIDLPVNQGIWWYEAYGGNCSKGEFQASGAYALRTKGERQRVPDKEMQLNSYILTGELVQEAHMIFGDEASQVIRLYNNKPYVEFEWTVGPINIKDKIGKEYITLYDTQQTVESGDLFYTDANGREILERRRDHRNTWSFNNTEHVAGNYFPVNSRIYIQDKAKNQQLTVLTDRSEGGGSLESGTMELLVHRRLLYDDHFGVGEPLNETGADGQGLVVRGKQLALLDTIKDSPALHRSLALRMYMAPSVSFSPLTMTPEQAMVKYNTQWSALKKPLPANVHMLTLEQWVSPSITPVEVSQILLRFEHIYEKDEDPVLSQPATVNLTDFTTFKIEAMRELTLGANLPLSELNRLPWRYIPDSEESLSKEELLRTAIPHSDPPTTITLQPMQIRTFVATLNTQH
;
A
#
# COMPACT_ATOMS: atom_id res chain seq x y z
N MET A 1 -47.04 -14.25 35.06
CA MET A 1 -47.76 -14.65 36.30
C MET A 1 -47.29 -16.07 36.61
N LEU A 2 -47.02 -16.54 37.84
CA LEU A 2 -47.31 -16.10 39.21
C LEU A 2 -45.99 -16.16 40.05
N HIS A 3 -45.71 -15.28 41.01
CA HIS A 3 -46.32 -15.34 42.35
C HIS A 3 -46.22 -14.00 43.12
N PHE A 4 -47.28 -13.67 43.87
CA PHE A 4 -47.29 -12.75 45.04
C PHE A 4 -46.77 -13.51 46.29
N ARG A 5 -46.40 -12.96 47.47
CA ARG A 5 -46.62 -11.67 48.20
C ARG A 5 -45.40 -11.50 49.16
N ILE A 6 -44.75 -10.35 49.34
CA ILE A 6 -45.13 -9.13 50.11
C ILE A 6 -45.28 -9.31 51.64
N ARG A 7 -44.31 -8.76 52.42
CA ARG A 7 -44.42 -7.76 53.54
C ARG A 7 -43.18 -7.83 54.46
N LEU A 8 -42.69 -6.80 55.18
CA LEU A 8 -42.60 -5.33 55.04
C LEU A 8 -41.89 -4.79 56.32
N ARG A 9 -40.78 -4.05 56.14
CA ARG A 9 -40.04 -3.12 57.05
C ARG A 9 -40.52 -2.82 58.49
N ARG A 10 -39.54 -2.72 59.43
CA ARG A 10 -39.23 -1.59 60.41
C ARG A 10 -38.22 -2.07 61.49
N THR A 11 -37.32 -1.30 62.16
CA THR A 11 -36.66 0.03 61.92
C THR A 11 -35.40 0.23 62.83
N THR A 12 -34.45 1.08 62.40
CA THR A 12 -33.50 1.94 63.18
C THR A 12 -32.58 1.41 64.31
N ALA A 13 -31.27 1.30 63.98
CA ALA A 13 -30.03 1.81 64.64
C ALA A 13 -29.88 2.09 66.17
N GLY A 14 -28.70 1.76 66.75
CA GLY A 14 -28.22 2.34 68.03
C GLY A 14 -26.96 1.75 68.74
N CYS A 15 -25.74 2.05 68.26
CA CYS A 15 -24.44 2.20 69.00
C CYS A 15 -23.68 1.10 69.82
N CYS A 16 -22.33 1.17 69.70
CA CYS A 16 -21.24 0.90 70.68
C CYS A 16 -20.63 -0.51 71.00
N ALA A 17 -19.49 -0.79 70.34
CA ALA A 17 -18.12 -0.93 70.92
C ALA A 17 -17.58 -2.20 71.66
N LYS A 18 -16.44 -2.71 71.12
CA LYS A 18 -15.31 -3.50 71.74
C LYS A 18 -15.65 -4.88 72.37
N SER A 19 -14.99 -6.02 72.08
CA SER A 19 -13.55 -6.30 72.05
C SER A 19 -13.20 -7.67 71.42
N ARG A 20 -11.90 -7.94 71.17
CA ARG A 20 -11.31 -9.26 70.80
C ARG A 20 -11.49 -10.31 71.93
N PRO A 21 -11.51 -11.65 71.70
CA PRO A 21 -10.57 -12.40 70.85
C PRO A 21 -11.17 -13.45 69.89
N LYS A 22 -10.37 -13.91 68.92
CA LYS A 22 -10.65 -15.10 68.09
C LYS A 22 -9.54 -16.13 68.26
N LEU A 23 -9.90 -17.35 68.65
CA LEU A 23 -9.04 -18.52 68.61
C LEU A 23 -9.73 -19.62 67.78
N LYS A 24 -9.02 -20.01 66.72
CA LYS A 24 -9.17 -21.18 65.82
C LYS A 24 -10.41 -22.08 65.99
N TYR A 25 -11.22 -22.13 64.93
CA TYR A 25 -11.76 -23.41 64.43
C TYR A 25 -11.25 -23.61 63.00
N VAL A 26 -10.71 -24.79 62.73
CA VAL A 26 -10.15 -25.17 61.43
C VAL A 26 -11.23 -25.88 60.62
N HIS A 27 -11.69 -25.25 59.55
CA HIS A 27 -12.30 -25.99 58.44
C HIS A 27 -11.26 -26.10 57.33
N ALA A 28 -10.83 -27.34 57.07
CA ALA A 28 -10.01 -27.65 55.91
C ALA A 28 -10.82 -27.35 54.64
N ARG A 29 -10.38 -26.37 53.86
CA ARG A 29 -10.79 -26.25 52.46
C ARG A 29 -10.01 -27.29 51.66
N PRO A 30 -10.61 -27.95 50.64
CA PRO A 30 -9.81 -28.74 49.71
C PRO A 30 -8.78 -27.84 49.03
N ASN A 31 -7.56 -28.35 48.86
CA ASN A 31 -6.54 -27.68 48.06
C ASN A 31 -7.02 -27.63 46.61
N VAL A 32 -7.57 -26.49 46.19
CA VAL A 32 -7.59 -26.14 44.77
C VAL A 32 -6.13 -25.86 44.41
N VAL A 33 -5.47 -26.88 43.86
CA VAL A 33 -4.23 -26.67 43.14
C VAL A 33 -4.62 -25.94 41.86
N GLU A 34 -4.47 -24.61 41.87
CA GLU A 34 -4.37 -23.86 40.62
C GLU A 34 -3.14 -24.41 39.89
N PHE A 35 -3.39 -25.30 38.93
CA PHE A 35 -2.39 -25.63 37.93
C PHE A 35 -2.12 -24.33 37.17
N ALA A 36 -0.93 -23.77 37.36
CA ALA A 36 -0.43 -22.75 36.43
C ALA A 36 -0.55 -23.34 35.01
N PRO A 37 -1.08 -22.59 34.03
CA PRO A 37 -1.13 -23.07 32.66
C PRO A 37 0.28 -23.46 32.20
N PRO A 38 0.45 -24.56 31.45
CA PRO A 38 1.77 -24.97 30.97
C PRO A 38 2.40 -23.84 30.15
N GLU A 39 3.73 -23.67 30.26
CA GLU A 39 4.43 -22.65 29.45
C GLU A 39 4.16 -22.87 27.96
N PRO A 40 3.87 -21.81 27.18
CA PRO A 40 3.65 -21.93 25.75
C PRO A 40 4.85 -22.56 25.03
N GLN A 41 4.59 -23.52 24.16
CA GLN A 41 5.62 -24.23 23.39
C GLN A 41 5.78 -23.67 21.96
N CYS A 42 5.08 -22.59 21.62
CA CYS A 42 5.04 -21.97 20.29
C CYS A 42 6.38 -21.46 19.72
N GLY A 43 6.36 -21.02 18.46
CA GLY A 43 7.54 -20.59 17.71
C GLY A 43 8.52 -21.75 17.50
N TYR A 44 9.83 -21.48 17.47
CA TYR A 44 10.81 -22.54 17.20
C TYR A 44 10.84 -23.70 18.21
N ARG A 45 10.22 -23.55 19.38
CA ARG A 45 10.07 -24.62 20.38
C ARG A 45 9.01 -25.66 19.99
N SER A 46 8.08 -25.34 19.07
CA SER A 46 7.01 -26.25 18.61
C SER A 46 7.41 -27.07 17.38
N CYS A 47 8.60 -26.83 16.86
CA CYS A 47 9.06 -27.43 15.61
C CYS A 47 9.22 -28.95 15.76
N PRO A 48 8.60 -29.75 14.88
CA PRO A 48 8.77 -31.19 14.89
C PRO A 48 10.24 -31.59 14.70
N ALA A 49 10.63 -32.71 15.33
CA ALA A 49 11.99 -33.20 15.28
C ALA A 49 12.38 -33.65 13.86
N THR A 50 13.53 -33.17 13.39
CA THR A 50 14.17 -33.57 12.14
C THR A 50 15.24 -34.63 12.39
N SER A 51 15.65 -35.33 11.32
CA SER A 51 16.72 -36.31 11.34
C SER A 51 18.00 -35.68 10.76
N PRO A 52 19.11 -35.59 11.52
CA PRO A 52 20.31 -34.85 11.09
C PRO A 52 21.11 -35.54 9.98
N THR A 53 20.84 -36.82 9.70
CA THR A 53 21.54 -37.60 8.65
C THR A 53 20.69 -37.88 7.42
N MET A 54 19.41 -37.50 7.44
CA MET A 54 18.44 -37.75 6.37
C MET A 54 18.09 -36.45 5.63
N LEU A 55 17.47 -36.59 4.47
CA LEU A 55 16.74 -35.52 3.80
C LEU A 55 15.40 -35.33 4.51
N ASN A 56 15.21 -34.18 5.15
CA ASN A 56 13.96 -33.81 5.82
C ASN A 56 13.03 -33.12 4.82
N VAL A 57 11.82 -33.64 4.67
CA VAL A 57 10.80 -33.09 3.78
C VAL A 57 9.69 -32.49 4.63
N HIS A 58 9.66 -31.17 4.64
CA HIS A 58 8.73 -30.34 5.40
C HIS A 58 7.45 -30.18 4.58
N LEU A 59 6.43 -31.00 4.87
CA LEU A 59 5.09 -30.80 4.35
C LEU A 59 4.44 -29.62 5.07
N VAL A 60 4.05 -28.59 4.33
CA VAL A 60 3.41 -27.38 4.88
C VAL A 60 1.97 -27.29 4.37
N PRO A 61 0.99 -27.78 5.14
CA PRO A 61 -0.43 -27.55 4.88
C PRO A 61 -0.79 -26.06 4.90
N HIS A 62 -1.43 -25.57 3.84
CA HIS A 62 -1.94 -24.20 3.75
C HIS A 62 -3.18 -24.11 2.86
N THR A 63 -3.85 -22.96 2.93
CA THR A 63 -4.75 -22.47 1.89
C THR A 63 -4.16 -21.17 1.34
N HIS A 64 -4.65 -20.71 0.19
CA HIS A 64 -4.45 -19.36 -0.29
C HIS A 64 -5.83 -18.72 -0.47
N ASP A 65 -6.15 -17.72 0.36
CA ASP A 65 -7.49 -17.15 0.43
C ASP A 65 -7.48 -15.70 -0.08
N ASP A 66 -7.82 -15.48 -1.36
CA ASP A 66 -7.83 -14.14 -1.96
C ASP A 66 -8.83 -13.20 -1.30
N VAL A 67 -8.35 -12.00 -0.95
CA VAL A 67 -9.16 -10.96 -0.29
C VAL A 67 -9.96 -10.19 -1.34
N GLY A 68 -10.73 -10.94 -2.12
CA GLY A 68 -11.40 -10.54 -3.36
C GLY A 68 -10.52 -10.81 -4.59
N TRP A 69 -11.11 -11.38 -5.65
CA TRP A 69 -10.44 -11.62 -6.95
C TRP A 69 -11.49 -11.95 -8.01
N LEU A 70 -11.94 -13.22 -8.07
CA LEU A 70 -13.08 -13.62 -8.90
C LEU A 70 -14.41 -13.38 -8.20
N LYS A 71 -14.43 -13.42 -6.86
CA LYS A 71 -15.58 -13.09 -6.02
C LYS A 71 -15.23 -11.94 -5.08
N THR A 72 -16.22 -11.29 -4.47
CA THR A 72 -15.93 -10.27 -3.45
C THR A 72 -15.45 -10.91 -2.15
N VAL A 73 -14.81 -10.13 -1.27
CA VAL A 73 -14.29 -10.63 0.03
C VAL A 73 -15.36 -11.40 0.81
N ASP A 74 -16.54 -10.80 0.98
CA ASP A 74 -17.59 -11.42 1.80
C ASP A 74 -18.28 -12.59 1.05
N GLN A 75 -18.19 -12.65 -0.29
CA GLN A 75 -18.66 -13.80 -1.07
C GLN A 75 -17.74 -15.02 -0.91
N TYR A 76 -16.42 -14.82 -0.94
CA TYR A 76 -15.42 -15.84 -0.61
C TYR A 76 -15.53 -16.29 0.84
N PHE A 77 -15.77 -15.37 1.78
CA PHE A 77 -15.93 -15.73 3.19
C PHE A 77 -17.08 -16.72 3.40
N TYR A 78 -18.28 -16.38 2.91
CA TYR A 78 -19.49 -17.18 3.12
C TYR A 78 -19.65 -18.40 2.19
N GLY A 79 -18.77 -18.59 1.20
CA GLY A 79 -18.94 -19.67 0.22
C GLY A 79 -20.08 -19.44 -0.77
N SER A 80 -20.43 -18.19 -1.03
CA SER A 80 -21.49 -17.82 -1.99
C SER A 80 -20.92 -17.65 -3.41
N ARG A 81 -21.81 -17.54 -4.41
CA ARG A 81 -21.45 -17.40 -5.84
C ARG A 81 -20.47 -18.47 -6.36
N ASN A 82 -20.68 -19.73 -5.95
CA ASN A 82 -19.89 -20.87 -6.44
C ASN A 82 -20.13 -21.19 -7.93
N ASP A 83 -21.03 -20.47 -8.60
CA ASP A 83 -21.12 -20.39 -10.06
C ASP A 83 -19.93 -19.67 -10.72
N ILE A 84 -19.18 -18.87 -9.95
CA ILE A 84 -17.96 -18.19 -10.41
C ILE A 84 -16.72 -19.03 -10.07
N GLN A 85 -16.56 -19.40 -8.79
CA GLN A 85 -15.48 -20.25 -8.28
C GLN A 85 -15.97 -20.94 -7.01
N HIS A 86 -15.79 -22.26 -6.90
CA HIS A 86 -16.11 -23.02 -5.69
C HIS A 86 -15.06 -22.73 -4.62
N ALA A 87 -15.41 -21.90 -3.63
CA ALA A 87 -14.49 -21.39 -2.63
C ALA A 87 -15.28 -20.76 -1.47
N GLY A 88 -14.92 -21.08 -0.22
CA GLY A 88 -15.69 -20.69 0.96
C GLY A 88 -14.87 -20.79 2.24
N VAL A 89 -14.28 -19.66 2.66
CA VAL A 89 -13.21 -19.61 3.66
C VAL A 89 -13.66 -20.02 5.06
N GLN A 90 -14.92 -19.72 5.46
CA GLN A 90 -15.44 -20.18 6.76
C GLN A 90 -15.34 -21.72 6.90
N TYR A 91 -15.62 -22.47 5.83
CA TYR A 91 -15.60 -23.94 5.83
C TYR A 91 -14.17 -24.51 5.88
N ILE A 92 -13.18 -23.77 5.36
CA ILE A 92 -11.76 -24.12 5.48
C ILE A 92 -11.39 -24.12 6.96
N LEU A 93 -11.64 -23.02 7.66
CA LEU A 93 -11.32 -22.89 9.09
C LEU A 93 -12.16 -23.85 9.96
N ASP A 94 -13.45 -24.01 9.65
CA ASP A 94 -14.34 -24.94 10.37
C ASP A 94 -13.91 -26.41 10.26
N SER A 95 -13.22 -26.81 9.19
CA SER A 95 -12.74 -28.20 9.00
C SER A 95 -11.27 -28.40 9.43
N VAL A 96 -10.41 -27.41 9.22
CA VAL A 96 -8.99 -27.45 9.64
C VAL A 96 -8.86 -27.50 11.17
N ILE A 97 -9.61 -26.68 11.91
CA ILE A 97 -9.43 -26.60 13.37
C ILE A 97 -9.77 -27.93 14.08
N PRO A 98 -10.86 -28.66 13.75
CA PRO A 98 -11.09 -30.02 14.27
C PRO A 98 -10.01 -31.03 13.89
N GLU A 99 -9.53 -31.04 12.64
CA GLU A 99 -8.46 -31.95 12.21
C GLU A 99 -7.16 -31.69 12.97
N LEU A 100 -6.81 -30.43 13.20
CA LEU A 100 -5.74 -30.08 14.13
C LEU A 100 -6.05 -30.64 15.52
N LEU A 101 -7.16 -30.27 16.17
CA LEU A 101 -7.48 -30.72 17.54
C LEU A 101 -7.36 -32.25 17.75
N ASN A 102 -7.72 -33.05 16.74
CA ASN A 102 -7.68 -34.51 16.78
C ASN A 102 -6.25 -35.13 16.82
N ASP A 103 -5.21 -34.48 16.28
CA ASP A 103 -3.85 -35.05 16.21
C ASP A 103 -2.73 -34.03 16.54
N PRO A 104 -1.91 -34.23 17.60
CA PRO A 104 -0.83 -33.32 18.00
C PRO A 104 0.30 -33.14 16.97
N THR A 105 0.42 -34.03 15.99
CA THR A 105 1.44 -33.97 14.95
C THR A 105 1.08 -33.03 13.80
N LYS A 106 -0.22 -32.82 13.53
CA LYS A 106 -0.69 -31.98 12.42
C LYS A 106 -0.29 -30.52 12.62
N ARG A 107 -0.07 -29.82 11.51
CA ARG A 107 0.32 -28.41 11.40
C ARG A 107 -0.45 -27.75 10.27
N PHE A 108 -0.81 -26.48 10.42
CA PHE A 108 -1.39 -25.65 9.37
C PHE A 108 -0.87 -24.23 9.48
N ILE A 109 -0.66 -23.55 8.34
CA ILE A 109 -0.39 -22.11 8.31
C ILE A 109 -1.59 -21.31 7.81
N TYR A 110 -1.77 -20.10 8.34
CA TYR A 110 -2.80 -19.17 7.90
C TYR A 110 -2.24 -17.75 7.72
N VAL A 111 -2.79 -17.00 6.77
CA VAL A 111 -2.16 -15.79 6.23
C VAL A 111 -3.04 -14.55 6.36
N GLU A 112 -4.23 -14.52 5.73
CA GLU A 112 -5.01 -13.30 5.53
C GLU A 112 -5.90 -12.93 6.73
N MET A 113 -5.49 -11.97 7.55
CA MET A 113 -6.24 -11.59 8.75
C MET A 113 -7.62 -10.98 8.44
N ALA A 114 -7.85 -10.48 7.23
CA ALA A 114 -9.19 -10.07 6.77
C ALA A 114 -10.23 -11.19 6.88
N PHE A 115 -9.87 -12.43 6.55
CA PHE A 115 -10.75 -13.58 6.68
C PHE A 115 -10.75 -14.16 8.08
N PHE A 116 -9.56 -14.32 8.69
CA PHE A 116 -9.46 -14.88 10.03
C PHE A 116 -10.26 -14.04 11.05
N ALA A 117 -10.16 -12.71 10.99
CA ALA A 117 -10.92 -11.83 11.86
C ALA A 117 -12.44 -11.82 11.59
N ARG A 118 -12.89 -12.18 10.38
CA ARG A 118 -14.31 -12.42 10.09
C ARG A 118 -14.79 -13.69 10.78
N TRP A 119 -14.13 -14.82 10.51
CA TRP A 119 -14.42 -16.11 11.13
C TRP A 119 -14.40 -16.03 12.66
N TRP A 120 -13.36 -15.41 13.23
CA TRP A 120 -13.18 -15.24 14.67
C TRP A 120 -14.35 -14.54 15.37
N ARG A 121 -14.99 -13.56 14.71
CA ARG A 121 -16.14 -12.85 15.30
C ARG A 121 -17.37 -13.74 15.47
N GLU A 122 -17.51 -14.77 14.63
CA GLU A 122 -18.65 -15.69 14.63
C GLU A 122 -18.45 -16.87 15.62
N GLN A 123 -17.21 -17.12 16.07
CA GLN A 123 -16.89 -18.25 16.96
C GLN A 123 -17.32 -18.06 18.42
N ASP A 124 -17.75 -19.16 19.05
CA ASP A 124 -18.03 -19.23 20.48
C ASP A 124 -16.75 -19.28 21.34
N ASN A 125 -16.90 -19.17 22.66
CA ASN A 125 -15.76 -19.17 23.57
C ASN A 125 -15.00 -20.51 23.60
N ILE A 126 -15.65 -21.64 23.31
CA ILE A 126 -15.00 -22.96 23.32
C ILE A 126 -14.08 -23.08 22.12
N MET A 127 -14.57 -22.71 20.93
CA MET A 127 -13.75 -22.67 19.72
C MET A 127 -12.60 -21.66 19.86
N LYS A 128 -12.86 -20.48 20.45
CA LYS A 128 -11.81 -19.48 20.70
C LYS A 128 -10.69 -20.00 21.61
N GLU A 129 -11.01 -20.67 22.70
CA GLU A 129 -9.99 -21.30 23.56
C GLU A 129 -9.26 -22.46 22.86
N ASN A 130 -9.95 -23.26 22.04
CA ASN A 130 -9.33 -24.31 21.24
C ASN A 130 -8.29 -23.76 20.26
N VAL A 131 -8.62 -22.66 19.56
CA VAL A 131 -7.70 -22.00 18.63
C VAL A 131 -6.53 -21.37 19.39
N ARG A 132 -6.77 -20.66 20.51
CA ARG A 132 -5.69 -20.12 21.37
C ARG A 132 -4.73 -21.22 21.81
N LYS A 133 -5.25 -22.39 22.19
CA LYS A 133 -4.44 -23.57 22.48
C LYS A 133 -3.60 -24.01 21.27
N LEU A 134 -4.19 -24.17 20.09
CA LEU A 134 -3.47 -24.58 18.87
C LEU A 134 -2.35 -23.60 18.49
N VAL A 135 -2.55 -22.29 18.68
CA VAL A 135 -1.53 -21.26 18.45
C VAL A 135 -0.43 -21.32 19.51
N ASN A 136 -0.78 -21.48 20.80
CA ASN A 136 0.19 -21.63 21.89
C ASN A 136 1.01 -22.93 21.82
N GLU A 137 0.48 -23.96 21.15
CA GLU A 137 1.18 -25.21 20.82
C GLU A 137 1.95 -25.11 19.48
N GLY A 138 1.84 -24.00 18.74
CA GLY A 138 2.46 -23.81 17.42
C GLY A 138 1.99 -24.80 16.36
N ARG A 139 0.72 -25.21 16.44
CA ARG A 139 0.05 -26.15 15.53
C ARG A 139 -0.78 -25.46 14.47
N LEU A 140 -1.34 -24.31 14.82
CA LEU A 140 -1.76 -23.27 13.88
C LEU A 140 -0.71 -22.14 13.95
N GLU A 141 -0.03 -21.86 12.85
CA GLU A 141 0.96 -20.78 12.77
C GLU A 141 0.46 -19.68 11.83
N PHE A 142 0.50 -18.42 12.29
CA PHE A 142 0.25 -17.27 11.43
C PHE A 142 1.55 -16.86 10.75
N VAL A 143 1.57 -16.89 9.41
CA VAL A 143 2.67 -16.38 8.58
C VAL A 143 2.18 -15.19 7.78
N LEU A 144 3.07 -14.26 7.44
CA LEU A 144 2.76 -12.88 7.02
C LEU A 144 1.94 -12.08 8.05
N GLY A 145 0.72 -12.50 8.38
CA GLY A 145 -0.15 -11.93 9.42
C GLY A 145 -0.61 -10.48 9.19
N GLY A 146 -0.50 -9.98 7.96
CA GLY A 146 -1.16 -8.76 7.54
C GLY A 146 -2.67 -8.95 7.38
N TRP A 147 -3.40 -7.86 7.20
CA TRP A 147 -4.80 -7.90 6.78
C TRP A 147 -4.99 -8.66 5.47
N CYS A 148 -4.04 -8.54 4.54
CA CYS A 148 -3.98 -9.30 3.30
C CYS A 148 -2.52 -9.65 2.92
N MET A 149 -2.38 -10.55 1.95
CA MET A 149 -1.17 -10.68 1.14
C MET A 149 -1.18 -9.56 0.10
N ASN A 150 -0.41 -8.48 0.32
CA ASN A 150 -0.47 -7.30 -0.52
C ASN A 150 0.33 -7.42 -1.83
N ASP A 151 -0.11 -6.71 -2.87
CA ASP A 151 0.73 -6.45 -4.06
C ASP A 151 2.05 -5.80 -3.63
N GLU A 152 3.12 -6.07 -4.37
CA GLU A 152 4.45 -5.48 -4.15
C GLU A 152 4.81 -4.44 -5.21
N ALA A 153 4.04 -4.30 -6.30
CA ALA A 153 4.30 -3.34 -7.36
C ALA A 153 3.49 -2.04 -7.21
N SER A 154 2.17 -2.11 -7.04
CA SER A 154 1.26 -0.94 -7.10
C SER A 154 0.96 -0.32 -5.72
N THR A 155 1.58 -0.85 -4.67
CA THR A 155 1.39 -0.47 -3.27
C THR A 155 2.37 0.61 -2.82
N HIS A 156 1.91 1.42 -1.87
CA HIS A 156 2.76 2.36 -1.15
C HIS A 156 3.19 1.81 0.20
N TYR A 157 4.46 2.02 0.57
CA TYR A 157 5.01 1.55 1.85
C TYR A 157 4.16 1.90 3.09
N ASN A 158 3.60 3.11 3.16
CA ASN A 158 2.73 3.52 4.26
C ASN A 158 1.47 2.64 4.36
N ALA A 159 0.84 2.29 3.24
CA ALA A 159 -0.33 1.40 3.22
C ALA A 159 0.05 -0.05 3.54
N MET A 160 1.22 -0.50 3.08
CA MET A 160 1.80 -1.80 3.42
C MET A 160 2.08 -1.91 4.94
N ILE A 161 2.63 -0.85 5.55
CA ILE A 161 2.84 -0.77 7.01
C ILE A 161 1.50 -0.75 7.76
N ASP A 162 0.53 0.05 7.31
CA ASP A 162 -0.77 0.17 7.97
C ASP A 162 -1.57 -1.15 7.96
N GLN A 163 -1.60 -1.87 6.82
CA GLN A 163 -2.33 -3.13 6.72
C GLN A 163 -1.69 -4.25 7.58
N HIS A 164 -0.35 -4.29 7.65
CA HIS A 164 0.37 -5.19 8.57
C HIS A 164 0.15 -4.81 10.03
N THR A 165 0.21 -3.52 10.38
CA THR A 165 -0.04 -3.04 11.76
C THR A 165 -1.43 -3.45 12.24
N LEU A 166 -2.44 -3.38 11.37
CA LEU A 166 -3.81 -3.80 11.66
C LEU A 166 -3.89 -5.31 11.96
N GLY A 167 -3.30 -6.15 11.10
CA GLY A 167 -3.27 -7.60 11.29
C GLY A 167 -2.50 -8.01 12.55
N PHE A 168 -1.32 -7.43 12.78
CA PHE A 168 -0.52 -7.70 13.98
C PHE A 168 -1.20 -7.25 15.27
N SER A 169 -1.89 -6.11 15.27
CA SER A 169 -2.65 -5.64 16.44
C SER A 169 -3.79 -6.59 16.79
N PHE A 170 -4.45 -7.19 15.79
CA PHE A 170 -5.48 -8.21 16.01
C PHE A 170 -4.86 -9.51 16.57
N LEU A 171 -3.75 -9.98 16.00
CA LEU A 171 -3.06 -11.19 16.46
C LEU A 171 -2.56 -11.07 17.91
N GLU A 172 -1.92 -9.94 18.26
CA GLU A 172 -1.44 -9.69 19.63
C GLU A 172 -2.61 -9.58 20.63
N GLN A 173 -3.74 -8.99 20.23
CA GLN A 173 -4.93 -8.89 21.07
C GLN A 173 -5.55 -10.26 21.41
N GLU A 174 -5.69 -11.14 20.42
CA GLU A 174 -6.46 -12.39 20.60
C GLU A 174 -5.61 -13.59 21.04
N PHE A 175 -4.30 -13.55 20.75
CA PHE A 175 -3.39 -14.69 20.91
C PHE A 175 -2.03 -14.33 21.54
N GLY A 176 -1.67 -13.05 21.60
CA GLY A 176 -0.40 -12.57 22.14
C GLY A 176 0.84 -13.09 21.40
N ALA A 177 1.98 -13.10 22.10
CA ALA A 177 3.31 -13.35 21.53
C ALA A 177 3.49 -14.67 20.73
N CYS A 178 2.63 -15.68 20.94
CA CYS A 178 2.68 -16.93 20.17
C CYS A 178 2.14 -16.81 18.74
N ALA A 179 1.26 -15.84 18.47
CA ALA A 179 0.76 -15.56 17.13
C ALA A 179 1.68 -14.64 16.30
N ARG A 180 2.75 -14.09 16.89
CA ARG A 180 3.63 -13.14 16.21
C ARG A 180 4.29 -13.80 14.98
N PRO A 181 4.01 -13.35 13.74
CA PRO A 181 4.57 -13.96 12.56
C PRO A 181 6.09 -13.80 12.50
N ARG A 182 6.77 -14.81 11.95
CA ARG A 182 8.23 -14.87 11.79
C ARG A 182 8.68 -14.95 10.33
N VAL A 183 7.75 -15.25 9.43
CA VAL A 183 8.04 -15.54 8.03
C VAL A 183 7.09 -14.71 7.17
N GLY A 184 7.64 -13.99 6.21
CA GLY A 184 6.87 -13.41 5.12
C GLY A 184 6.44 -14.50 4.15
N TRP A 185 5.17 -14.46 3.73
CA TRP A 185 4.59 -15.47 2.84
C TRP A 185 3.89 -14.73 1.69
N GLN A 186 4.67 -14.44 0.64
CA GLN A 186 4.24 -13.70 -0.54
C GLN A 186 4.20 -14.65 -1.73
N ILE A 187 3.34 -15.66 -1.65
CA ILE A 187 3.34 -16.73 -2.64
C ILE A 187 2.81 -16.29 -4.01
N ASP A 188 1.89 -15.33 -4.03
CA ASP A 188 1.18 -14.92 -5.25
C ASP A 188 1.43 -13.51 -5.83
N PRO A 189 1.99 -12.50 -5.13
CA PRO A 189 2.32 -11.21 -5.77
C PRO A 189 3.18 -11.38 -7.03
N PHE A 190 2.88 -10.58 -8.06
CA PHE A 190 3.36 -10.82 -9.43
C PHE A 190 4.78 -10.27 -9.68
N GLY A 191 5.73 -10.77 -8.91
CA GLY A 191 7.07 -10.19 -8.73
C GLY A 191 7.20 -9.50 -7.37
N HIS A 192 8.43 -9.35 -6.90
CA HIS A 192 8.71 -9.00 -5.50
C HIS A 192 9.63 -7.79 -5.36
N SER A 193 9.28 -6.90 -4.44
CA SER A 193 9.94 -5.62 -4.18
C SER A 193 11.06 -5.76 -3.15
N ARG A 194 12.19 -5.12 -3.44
CA ARG A 194 13.30 -5.00 -2.49
C ARG A 194 12.91 -4.23 -1.21
N GLU A 195 12.01 -3.25 -1.32
CA GLU A 195 11.50 -2.51 -0.16
C GLU A 195 10.55 -3.37 0.68
N GLN A 196 9.77 -4.28 0.09
CA GLN A 196 8.93 -5.21 0.84
C GLN A 196 9.79 -6.16 1.71
N ALA A 197 10.90 -6.68 1.16
CA ALA A 197 11.86 -7.49 1.91
C ALA A 197 12.54 -6.67 3.04
N SER A 198 12.92 -5.42 2.75
CA SER A 198 13.45 -4.47 3.76
C SER A 198 12.46 -4.24 4.91
N MET A 199 11.17 -4.06 4.61
CA MET A 199 10.13 -3.88 5.63
C MET A 199 9.85 -5.15 6.44
N PHE A 200 9.86 -6.34 5.80
CA PHE A 200 9.72 -7.61 6.52
C PHE A 200 10.85 -7.86 7.52
N ALA A 201 12.10 -7.54 7.15
CA ALA A 201 13.21 -7.56 8.09
C ALA A 201 12.97 -6.61 9.30
N GLN A 202 12.40 -5.42 9.07
CA GLN A 202 12.06 -4.42 10.09
C GLN A 202 10.77 -4.73 10.89
N PHE A 203 9.86 -5.58 10.38
CA PHE A 203 8.77 -6.19 11.16
C PHE A 203 9.28 -7.26 12.13
N GLY A 204 10.52 -7.72 11.94
CA GLY A 204 11.15 -8.75 12.75
C GLY A 204 11.07 -10.14 12.16
N PHE A 205 10.79 -10.30 10.86
CA PHE A 205 10.77 -11.59 10.20
C PHE A 205 12.19 -12.16 10.04
N ASP A 206 12.28 -13.46 10.25
CA ASP A 206 13.47 -14.28 10.16
C ASP A 206 13.76 -14.72 8.71
N GLY A 207 12.72 -14.77 7.86
CA GLY A 207 12.82 -15.08 6.43
C GLY A 207 11.54 -14.77 5.62
N LEU A 208 11.60 -15.02 4.30
CA LEU A 208 10.54 -14.82 3.31
C LEU A 208 10.47 -16.01 2.34
N PHE A 209 9.26 -16.42 1.94
CA PHE A 209 9.06 -17.35 0.82
C PHE A 209 8.07 -16.79 -0.21
N PHE A 210 8.37 -17.03 -1.48
CA PHE A 210 7.54 -16.59 -2.60
C PHE A 210 7.53 -17.56 -3.79
N GLY A 211 6.48 -17.47 -4.62
CA GLY A 211 6.27 -18.36 -5.77
C GLY A 211 6.67 -17.78 -7.13
N ARG A 212 6.58 -16.46 -7.34
CA ARG A 212 6.60 -15.83 -8.67
C ARG A 212 7.87 -15.01 -8.95
N LEU A 213 8.62 -15.41 -9.96
CA LEU A 213 9.78 -14.69 -10.49
C LEU A 213 9.95 -15.02 -11.97
N ASP A 214 10.72 -14.21 -12.69
CA ASP A 214 10.99 -14.42 -14.12
C ASP A 214 11.42 -15.87 -14.40
N TYR A 215 10.79 -16.49 -15.40
CA TYR A 215 11.02 -17.90 -15.74
C TYR A 215 12.49 -18.21 -16.08
N GLN A 216 13.25 -17.26 -16.62
CA GLN A 216 14.68 -17.43 -16.90
C GLN A 216 15.52 -17.36 -15.61
N ASP A 217 15.14 -16.51 -14.64
CA ASP A 217 15.78 -16.50 -13.31
C ASP A 217 15.44 -17.79 -12.54
N LYS A 218 14.19 -18.27 -12.60
CA LYS A 218 13.79 -19.57 -12.02
C LYS A 218 14.65 -20.70 -12.60
N ASP A 219 14.75 -20.78 -13.92
CA ASP A 219 15.57 -21.77 -14.62
C ASP A 219 17.06 -21.69 -14.25
N ASN A 220 17.59 -20.48 -14.12
CA ASN A 220 18.97 -20.24 -13.71
C ASN A 220 19.20 -20.68 -12.26
N ARG A 221 18.32 -20.31 -11.33
CA ARG A 221 18.40 -20.69 -9.90
C ARG A 221 18.30 -22.19 -9.69
N LEU A 222 17.41 -22.88 -10.41
CA LEU A 222 17.33 -24.34 -10.39
C LEU A 222 18.64 -24.99 -10.84
N LYS A 223 19.29 -24.46 -11.89
CA LYS A 223 20.58 -24.97 -12.41
C LYS A 223 21.77 -24.64 -11.49
N GLN A 224 21.70 -23.54 -10.75
CA GLN A 224 22.77 -23.06 -9.85
C GLN A 224 22.53 -23.40 -8.37
N HIS A 225 21.48 -24.18 -8.05
CA HIS A 225 21.02 -24.48 -6.69
C HIS A 225 20.72 -23.22 -5.83
N ASN A 226 20.46 -22.08 -6.49
CA ASN A 226 20.32 -20.75 -5.89
C ASN A 226 18.86 -20.35 -5.62
N MET A 227 18.05 -21.34 -5.23
CA MET A 227 16.66 -21.15 -4.80
C MET A 227 16.56 -20.56 -3.39
N GLU A 228 17.65 -20.56 -2.63
CA GLU A 228 17.77 -20.05 -1.25
C GLU A 228 18.94 -19.06 -1.15
N PHE A 229 18.70 -17.85 -0.63
CA PHE A 229 19.69 -16.78 -0.58
C PHE A 229 19.39 -15.75 0.51
N VAL A 230 20.37 -14.91 0.86
CA VAL A 230 20.14 -13.73 1.70
C VAL A 230 19.83 -12.52 0.80
N TRP A 231 18.61 -12.00 0.92
CA TRP A 231 18.20 -10.79 0.22
C TRP A 231 18.57 -9.56 1.05
N ARG A 232 19.34 -8.65 0.46
CA ARG A 232 19.76 -7.38 1.08
C ARG A 232 18.77 -6.30 0.66
N GLY A 233 17.77 -6.02 1.50
CA GLY A 233 16.63 -5.15 1.17
C GLY A 233 16.99 -3.66 1.02
N SER A 234 17.96 -3.17 1.77
CA SER A 234 18.40 -1.77 1.79
C SER A 234 19.91 -1.71 2.06
N PRO A 235 20.74 -2.20 1.12
CA PRO A 235 22.17 -2.41 1.37
C PRO A 235 22.94 -1.10 1.59
N LYS A 236 22.51 0.00 0.94
CA LYS A 236 23.15 1.31 1.04
C LYS A 236 22.76 2.10 2.30
N ASN A 237 21.54 1.89 2.82
CA ASN A 237 20.96 2.74 3.85
C ASN A 237 20.84 2.03 5.21
N LEU A 238 20.19 0.86 5.26
CA LEU A 238 19.92 0.15 6.52
C LEU A 238 20.85 -1.06 6.78
N GLY A 239 21.60 -1.53 5.76
CA GLY A 239 22.56 -2.62 5.90
C GLY A 239 21.94 -3.89 6.46
N GLU A 240 22.61 -4.51 7.45
CA GLU A 240 22.22 -5.77 8.11
C GLU A 240 20.80 -5.76 8.71
N ALA A 241 20.25 -4.58 9.05
CA ALA A 241 18.87 -4.46 9.54
C ALA A 241 17.81 -4.79 8.47
N SER A 242 18.17 -4.70 7.20
CA SER A 242 17.29 -4.98 6.05
C SER A 242 17.51 -6.35 5.40
N GLU A 243 18.42 -7.16 5.94
CA GLU A 243 18.77 -8.45 5.36
C GLU A 243 17.77 -9.53 5.80
N LEU A 244 17.34 -10.36 4.85
CA LEU A 244 16.30 -11.37 5.05
C LEU A 244 16.62 -12.63 4.25
N PHE A 245 16.66 -13.79 4.90
CA PHE A 245 16.77 -15.06 4.16
C PHE A 245 15.51 -15.27 3.32
N THR A 246 15.68 -15.64 2.07
CA THR A 246 14.60 -15.73 1.10
C THR A 246 14.70 -17.05 0.35
N GLY A 247 13.59 -17.79 0.32
CA GLY A 247 13.45 -19.03 -0.43
C GLY A 247 12.41 -18.88 -1.56
N VAL A 248 12.84 -19.18 -2.79
CA VAL A 248 11.92 -19.36 -3.92
C VAL A 248 11.30 -20.74 -3.80
N LEU A 249 9.97 -20.82 -3.84
CA LEU A 249 9.29 -22.12 -3.79
C LEU A 249 9.57 -22.94 -5.06
N TYR A 250 9.70 -24.26 -4.90
CA TYR A 250 10.06 -25.15 -6.01
C TYR A 250 8.93 -25.26 -7.04
N ASN A 251 7.73 -25.64 -6.59
CA ASN A 251 6.58 -25.96 -7.43
C ASN A 251 5.52 -24.83 -7.39
N HIS A 252 5.94 -23.58 -7.62
CA HIS A 252 5.12 -22.39 -7.35
C HIS A 252 4.58 -22.50 -5.90
N TYR A 253 3.28 -22.40 -5.61
CA TYR A 253 2.75 -22.69 -4.27
C TYR A 253 1.80 -23.90 -4.20
N VAL A 254 1.77 -24.75 -5.23
CA VAL A 254 0.81 -25.86 -5.34
C VAL A 254 1.40 -27.20 -4.87
N PRO A 255 0.58 -28.21 -4.48
CA PRO A 255 1.07 -29.54 -4.13
C PRO A 255 1.93 -30.18 -5.22
N PRO A 256 2.87 -31.08 -4.86
CA PRO A 256 3.58 -31.92 -5.82
C PRO A 256 2.62 -32.57 -6.84
N PRO A 257 2.96 -32.62 -8.14
CA PRO A 257 2.07 -33.15 -9.17
C PRO A 257 1.56 -34.56 -8.85
N GLY A 258 0.24 -34.76 -8.87
CA GLY A 258 -0.39 -36.01 -8.49
C GLY A 258 -0.62 -36.18 -6.98
N PHE A 259 -0.40 -35.16 -6.14
CA PHE A 259 -0.60 -35.21 -4.68
C PHE A 259 -1.50 -34.09 -4.15
N CYS A 260 -2.43 -33.59 -4.97
CA CYS A 260 -3.51 -32.74 -4.51
C CYS A 260 -4.65 -33.58 -3.91
N PHE A 261 -4.93 -33.42 -2.61
CA PHE A 261 -5.95 -34.21 -1.90
C PHE A 261 -7.22 -33.43 -1.59
N ASP A 262 -7.46 -32.32 -2.30
CA ASP A 262 -8.64 -31.48 -2.16
C ASP A 262 -9.86 -32.05 -2.90
N GLU A 263 -11.08 -31.67 -2.50
CA GLU A 263 -12.31 -32.02 -3.22
C GLU A 263 -12.40 -31.36 -4.61
N SER A 264 -11.65 -30.28 -4.84
CA SER A 264 -11.46 -29.65 -6.15
C SER A 264 -10.52 -30.41 -7.11
N CYS A 265 -9.82 -31.44 -6.62
CA CYS A 265 -8.79 -32.18 -7.36
C CYS A 265 -9.23 -33.60 -7.77
N ASN A 266 -8.55 -34.16 -8.78
CA ASN A 266 -8.86 -35.48 -9.34
C ASN A 266 -7.73 -36.51 -9.12
N ASP A 267 -6.74 -36.21 -8.29
CA ASP A 267 -5.61 -37.11 -8.02
C ASP A 267 -6.06 -38.30 -7.15
N GLU A 268 -5.45 -39.47 -7.35
CA GLU A 268 -5.85 -40.66 -6.60
C GLU A 268 -5.55 -40.54 -5.10
N PRO A 269 -6.49 -40.91 -4.21
CA PRO A 269 -6.21 -41.06 -2.79
C PRO A 269 -5.21 -42.21 -2.56
N ILE A 270 -4.65 -42.27 -1.36
CA ILE A 270 -3.76 -43.34 -0.96
C ILE A 270 -4.60 -44.54 -0.48
N MET A 271 -4.57 -45.61 -1.27
CA MET A 271 -5.30 -46.86 -1.06
C MET A 271 -4.33 -47.93 -0.52
N ASP A 272 -4.49 -48.26 0.76
CA ASP A 272 -3.54 -49.04 1.58
C ASP A 272 -4.15 -50.26 2.30
N ASP A 273 -5.43 -50.58 2.03
CA ASP A 273 -6.11 -51.75 2.60
C ASP A 273 -6.01 -52.95 1.64
N GLU A 274 -5.11 -53.89 1.93
CA GLU A 274 -4.86 -55.12 1.15
C GLU A 274 -6.10 -56.02 0.95
N ARG A 275 -7.20 -55.76 1.65
CA ARG A 275 -8.48 -56.47 1.49
C ARG A 275 -9.36 -55.89 0.37
N MET A 276 -9.01 -54.71 -0.15
CA MET A 276 -9.73 -54.01 -1.21
C MET A 276 -9.04 -54.20 -2.58
N HIS A 277 -9.75 -53.87 -3.65
CA HIS A 277 -9.16 -53.75 -4.98
C HIS A 277 -8.39 -52.42 -5.11
N ASP A 278 -7.57 -52.32 -6.15
CA ASP A 278 -6.92 -51.08 -6.59
C ASP A 278 -5.98 -50.41 -5.56
N VAL A 279 -5.40 -51.21 -4.67
CA VAL A 279 -4.35 -50.81 -3.71
C VAL A 279 -3.16 -50.20 -4.46
N ASN A 280 -2.95 -48.89 -4.30
CA ASN A 280 -1.94 -48.11 -5.02
C ASN A 280 -0.75 -47.67 -4.14
N ILE A 281 -0.72 -48.01 -2.85
CA ILE A 281 0.28 -47.46 -1.91
C ILE A 281 1.74 -47.60 -2.38
N GLN A 282 2.10 -48.72 -3.03
CA GLN A 282 3.48 -48.93 -3.48
C GLN A 282 3.90 -47.95 -4.59
N SER A 283 3.06 -47.73 -5.60
CA SER A 283 3.35 -46.76 -6.67
C SER A 283 3.33 -45.33 -6.13
N ARG A 284 2.30 -44.96 -5.35
CA ARG A 284 2.18 -43.61 -4.76
C ARG A 284 3.41 -43.24 -3.91
N VAL A 285 3.97 -44.18 -3.14
CA VAL A 285 5.21 -43.95 -2.37
C VAL A 285 6.43 -43.82 -3.28
N GLN A 286 6.54 -44.64 -4.34
CA GLN A 286 7.65 -44.54 -5.31
C GLN A 286 7.62 -43.23 -6.09
N ASP A 287 6.45 -42.80 -6.55
CA ASP A 287 6.25 -41.53 -7.25
C ASP A 287 6.59 -40.34 -6.34
N PHE A 288 6.15 -40.36 -5.08
CA PHE A 288 6.47 -39.30 -4.13
C PHE A 288 7.97 -39.23 -3.82
N ILE A 289 8.61 -40.38 -3.57
CA ILE A 289 10.06 -40.47 -3.34
C ILE A 289 10.84 -39.94 -4.56
N LYS A 290 10.36 -40.21 -5.78
CA LYS A 290 10.95 -39.64 -6.99
C LYS A 290 10.86 -38.11 -6.99
N ILE A 291 9.67 -37.54 -6.76
CA ILE A 291 9.49 -36.07 -6.75
C ILE A 291 10.34 -35.41 -5.65
N VAL A 292 10.44 -36.03 -4.46
CA VAL A 292 11.33 -35.59 -3.37
C VAL A 292 12.79 -35.53 -3.83
N ASN A 293 13.28 -36.59 -4.48
CA ASN A 293 14.67 -36.64 -4.96
C ASN A 293 14.92 -35.68 -6.13
N ASP A 294 13.93 -35.47 -7.00
CA ASP A 294 14.00 -34.51 -8.11
C ASP A 294 14.06 -33.07 -7.55
N GLN A 295 13.19 -32.71 -6.60
CA GLN A 295 13.23 -31.40 -5.92
C GLN A 295 14.54 -31.19 -5.15
N ALA A 296 14.99 -32.19 -4.37
CA ALA A 296 16.18 -32.06 -3.51
C ALA A 296 17.47 -31.79 -4.30
N GLN A 297 17.54 -32.15 -5.58
CA GLN A 297 18.67 -31.81 -6.45
C GLN A 297 18.84 -30.30 -6.64
N HIS A 298 17.83 -29.46 -6.35
CA HIS A 298 17.86 -28.01 -6.59
C HIS A 298 18.11 -27.15 -5.34
N PHE A 299 18.38 -27.76 -4.18
CA PHE A 299 18.60 -27.09 -2.89
C PHE A 299 19.95 -27.49 -2.27
N HIS A 300 20.56 -26.61 -1.48
CA HIS A 300 21.85 -26.86 -0.82
C HIS A 300 21.73 -27.52 0.56
N SER A 301 20.55 -27.49 1.16
CA SER A 301 20.29 -28.03 2.50
C SER A 301 19.72 -29.45 2.42
N ASN A 302 19.90 -30.25 3.49
CA ASN A 302 19.19 -31.53 3.64
C ASN A 302 17.77 -31.35 4.19
N ASN A 303 17.16 -30.19 3.93
CA ASN A 303 15.77 -29.89 4.24
C ASN A 303 15.14 -29.36 2.95
N ILE A 304 13.96 -29.84 2.57
CA ILE A 304 13.17 -29.22 1.49
C ILE A 304 11.75 -28.95 1.99
N MET A 305 11.15 -27.86 1.49
CA MET A 305 9.76 -27.51 1.78
C MET A 305 8.86 -27.89 0.61
N MET A 306 7.74 -28.54 0.92
CA MET A 306 6.66 -28.85 -0.02
C MET A 306 5.38 -28.21 0.48
N THR A 307 4.88 -27.24 -0.28
CA THR A 307 3.55 -26.63 -0.11
C THR A 307 2.48 -27.68 -0.37
N MET A 308 1.63 -27.95 0.61
CA MET A 308 0.48 -28.84 0.49
C MET A 308 -0.78 -28.00 0.59
N GLY A 309 -1.15 -27.35 -0.52
CA GLY A 309 -2.23 -26.37 -0.57
C GLY A 309 -2.25 -25.59 -1.88
N SER A 310 -3.30 -24.81 -2.11
CA SER A 310 -3.53 -23.94 -3.27
C SER A 310 -4.71 -23.02 -2.95
N ASP A 311 -5.09 -22.16 -3.90
CA ASP A 311 -6.31 -21.33 -3.91
C ASP A 311 -7.52 -22.05 -3.27
N PHE A 312 -7.98 -21.54 -2.14
CA PHE A 312 -9.19 -21.95 -1.41
C PHE A 312 -9.34 -23.45 -1.08
N GLN A 313 -8.23 -24.18 -1.00
CA GLN A 313 -8.22 -25.61 -0.61
C GLN A 313 -8.48 -25.80 0.89
N TYR A 314 -8.59 -27.06 1.32
CA TYR A 314 -8.91 -27.46 2.70
C TYR A 314 -10.35 -27.13 3.14
N GLN A 315 -11.30 -26.87 2.24
CA GLN A 315 -12.73 -26.78 2.61
C GLN A 315 -13.22 -28.06 3.31
N ASN A 316 -12.67 -29.21 2.93
CA ASN A 316 -12.76 -30.46 3.68
C ASN A 316 -11.35 -30.93 4.06
N ALA A 317 -10.77 -30.34 5.11
CA ALA A 317 -9.42 -30.68 5.58
C ALA A 317 -9.20 -32.19 5.86
N HIS A 318 -10.26 -32.97 6.12
CA HIS A 318 -10.14 -34.40 6.37
C HIS A 318 -9.59 -35.18 5.17
N THR A 319 -9.91 -34.79 3.93
CA THR A 319 -9.40 -35.49 2.72
C THR A 319 -7.89 -35.32 2.60
N TRP A 320 -7.39 -34.12 2.87
CA TRP A 320 -5.97 -33.82 2.96
C TRP A 320 -5.28 -34.63 4.05
N TYR A 321 -5.66 -34.41 5.31
CA TYR A 321 -4.95 -35.00 6.44
C TYR A 321 -4.97 -36.54 6.40
N LYS A 322 -6.08 -37.17 6.00
CA LYS A 322 -6.15 -38.63 5.86
C LYS A 322 -5.16 -39.20 4.85
N ASN A 323 -4.86 -38.48 3.77
CA ASN A 323 -3.88 -38.90 2.77
C ASN A 323 -2.45 -38.52 3.19
N LEU A 324 -2.23 -37.34 3.75
CA LEU A 324 -0.93 -36.90 4.26
C LEU A 324 -0.44 -37.81 5.41
N ASP A 325 -1.32 -38.21 6.34
CA ASP A 325 -1.02 -39.15 7.44
C ASP A 325 -0.50 -40.50 6.89
N LYS A 326 -1.14 -41.02 5.83
CA LYS A 326 -0.68 -42.24 5.15
C LYS A 326 0.64 -42.01 4.42
N LEU A 327 0.79 -40.90 3.70
CA LEU A 327 2.00 -40.59 2.95
C LEU A 327 3.22 -40.52 3.87
N ILE A 328 3.12 -39.78 4.98
CA ILE A 328 4.13 -39.70 6.06
C ILE A 328 4.47 -41.10 6.56
N LYS A 329 3.46 -41.89 6.95
CA LYS A 329 3.64 -43.26 7.46
C LYS A 329 4.43 -44.14 6.48
N TYR A 330 3.98 -44.24 5.23
CA TYR A 330 4.53 -45.23 4.30
C TYR A 330 5.83 -44.80 3.61
N VAL A 331 6.06 -43.50 3.42
CA VAL A 331 7.36 -42.98 2.96
C VAL A 331 8.42 -43.19 4.05
N ASN A 332 8.11 -42.88 5.32
CA ASN A 332 9.05 -43.11 6.43
C ASN A 332 9.29 -44.59 6.70
N GLN A 333 8.32 -45.46 6.45
CA GLN A 333 8.57 -46.92 6.49
C GLN A 333 9.63 -47.38 5.50
N GLN A 334 9.86 -46.69 4.37
CA GLN A 334 10.96 -47.04 3.45
C GLN A 334 12.35 -46.78 4.03
N GLN A 335 12.49 -46.11 5.18
CA GLN A 335 13.78 -45.97 5.88
C GLN A 335 14.36 -47.34 6.26
N SER A 336 13.52 -48.32 6.63
CA SER A 336 13.98 -49.70 6.88
C SER A 336 14.43 -50.43 5.61
N ASN A 337 14.01 -49.94 4.44
CA ASN A 337 14.41 -50.42 3.12
C ASN A 337 15.54 -49.56 2.49
N GLY A 338 16.18 -48.69 3.27
CA GLY A 338 17.32 -47.87 2.84
C GLY A 338 17.00 -46.49 2.25
N SER A 339 15.74 -46.03 2.32
CA SER A 339 15.40 -44.64 1.97
C SER A 339 16.03 -43.67 2.98
N ASN A 340 16.66 -42.60 2.49
CA ASN A 340 17.24 -41.55 3.33
C ASN A 340 16.28 -40.36 3.56
N ILE A 341 14.97 -40.58 3.41
CA ILE A 341 13.94 -39.53 3.50
C ILE A 341 13.22 -39.58 4.85
N ASN A 342 13.10 -38.44 5.50
CA ASN A 342 12.28 -38.20 6.69
C ASN A 342 11.18 -37.19 6.35
N LEU A 343 9.95 -37.66 6.22
CA LEU A 343 8.76 -36.89 5.86
C LEU A 343 8.00 -36.46 7.12
N LEU A 344 7.65 -35.18 7.24
CA LEU A 344 7.00 -34.63 8.44
C LEU A 344 6.02 -33.50 8.09
N TYR A 345 4.96 -33.35 8.89
CA TYR A 345 4.24 -32.07 8.98
C TYR A 345 5.17 -30.97 9.50
N SER A 346 5.03 -29.76 8.98
CA SER A 346 5.86 -28.63 9.38
C SER A 346 5.21 -27.28 9.07
N THR A 347 5.97 -26.22 9.30
CA THR A 347 5.64 -24.84 8.95
C THR A 347 6.86 -24.15 8.31
N PRO A 348 6.71 -23.03 7.60
CA PRO A 348 7.81 -22.27 7.03
C PRO A 348 8.81 -21.80 8.10
N SER A 349 8.34 -21.41 9.30
CA SER A 349 9.24 -21.07 10.41
C SER A 349 10.10 -22.26 10.83
N CYS A 350 9.55 -23.47 10.84
CA CYS A 350 10.29 -24.66 11.23
C CYS A 350 11.22 -25.18 10.12
N TYR A 351 10.85 -25.04 8.85
CA TYR A 351 11.78 -25.22 7.74
C TYR A 351 12.98 -24.27 7.86
N LEU A 352 12.71 -22.97 7.96
CA LEU A 352 13.70 -21.90 8.08
C LEU A 352 14.65 -22.11 9.26
N PHE A 353 14.11 -22.51 10.42
CA PHE A 353 14.89 -22.84 11.61
C PHE A 353 15.88 -23.98 11.36
N ASN A 354 15.45 -25.07 10.72
CA ASN A 354 16.32 -26.21 10.42
C ASN A 354 17.40 -25.86 9.38
N VAL A 355 17.04 -25.09 8.34
CA VAL A 355 18.00 -24.57 7.34
C VAL A 355 19.04 -23.65 8.00
N ASN A 356 18.63 -22.80 8.95
CA ASN A 356 19.54 -21.94 9.71
C ASN A 356 20.55 -22.74 10.54
N HIS A 357 20.11 -23.82 11.18
CA HIS A 357 20.95 -24.67 12.04
C HIS A 357 22.05 -25.44 11.28
N LEU A 358 21.98 -25.52 9.95
CA LEU A 358 23.08 -26.04 9.14
C LEU A 358 24.30 -25.11 9.12
N ASN A 359 24.14 -23.83 9.52
CA ASN A 359 25.22 -22.82 9.57
C ASN A 359 26.01 -22.71 8.23
N GLN A 360 25.32 -22.96 7.12
CA GLN A 360 25.84 -22.85 5.76
C GLN A 360 26.08 -21.38 5.38
N VAL A 361 26.88 -21.18 4.32
CA VAL A 361 27.11 -19.87 3.70
C VAL A 361 26.29 -19.80 2.43
N TRP A 362 25.40 -18.82 2.34
CA TRP A 362 24.46 -18.64 1.23
C TRP A 362 24.98 -17.63 0.20
N ASN A 363 24.38 -17.63 -0.98
CA ASN A 363 24.52 -16.49 -1.90
C ASN A 363 23.72 -15.29 -1.36
N SER A 364 23.98 -14.10 -1.91
CA SER A 364 23.16 -12.91 -1.63
C SER A 364 22.77 -12.16 -2.90
N THR A 365 21.73 -11.33 -2.82
CA THR A 365 21.36 -10.38 -3.89
C THR A 365 20.85 -9.06 -3.32
N LYS A 366 20.91 -8.00 -4.13
CA LYS A 366 20.43 -6.63 -3.89
C LYS A 366 19.47 -6.13 -4.96
N ASP A 367 19.07 -7.00 -5.88
CA ASP A 367 18.09 -6.71 -6.93
C ASP A 367 16.65 -6.72 -6.36
N ASP A 368 15.68 -6.35 -7.18
CA ASP A 368 14.27 -6.75 -7.00
C ASP A 368 13.88 -7.80 -8.06
N PHE A 369 12.66 -8.32 -7.98
CA PHE A 369 12.15 -9.38 -8.85
C PHE A 369 11.11 -8.85 -9.85
N PHE A 370 11.39 -7.67 -10.44
CA PHE A 370 10.53 -7.03 -11.44
C PHE A 370 11.25 -6.80 -12.78
N PRO A 371 10.49 -6.68 -13.89
CA PRO A 371 9.14 -7.22 -14.07
C PRO A 371 9.13 -8.77 -14.07
N TYR A 372 8.03 -9.37 -13.60
CA TYR A 372 7.80 -10.81 -13.66
C TYR A 372 7.37 -11.26 -15.07
N ALA A 373 7.88 -12.41 -15.52
CA ALA A 373 7.34 -13.14 -16.67
C ALA A 373 7.24 -14.65 -16.38
N SER A 374 6.09 -15.25 -16.68
CA SER A 374 5.84 -16.67 -16.46
C SER A 374 6.37 -17.61 -17.56
N ARG A 375 6.60 -17.09 -18.78
CA ARG A 375 7.20 -17.74 -19.95
C ARG A 375 7.58 -16.67 -21.00
N GLU A 376 7.96 -17.06 -22.21
CA GLU A 376 8.21 -16.11 -23.30
C GLU A 376 6.96 -15.26 -23.63
N ASN A 377 7.16 -13.96 -23.89
CA ASN A 377 6.13 -12.99 -24.23
C ASN A 377 4.98 -12.79 -23.21
N THR A 378 5.19 -13.15 -21.94
CA THR A 378 4.19 -12.98 -20.87
C THR A 378 4.72 -12.11 -19.74
N PHE A 379 5.12 -10.86 -20.01
CA PHE A 379 5.52 -9.93 -18.95
C PHE A 379 4.30 -9.33 -18.23
N TRP A 380 4.24 -9.49 -16.92
CA TRP A 380 3.18 -9.01 -16.03
C TRP A 380 3.49 -7.55 -15.65
N SER A 381 3.65 -6.67 -16.65
CA SER A 381 3.92 -5.23 -16.45
C SER A 381 2.72 -4.36 -16.80
N GLY A 382 1.59 -4.96 -17.23
CA GLY A 382 0.35 -4.25 -17.50
C GLY A 382 -0.39 -3.83 -16.24
N TYR A 383 -0.38 -4.71 -15.22
CA TYR A 383 -1.06 -4.47 -13.94
C TYR A 383 -0.49 -3.29 -13.14
N PHE A 384 0.75 -2.87 -13.41
CA PHE A 384 1.32 -1.62 -12.86
C PHE A 384 0.43 -0.39 -13.16
N SER A 385 -0.44 -0.48 -14.19
CA SER A 385 -1.35 0.59 -14.63
C SER A 385 -2.83 0.16 -14.77
N SER A 386 -3.16 -1.13 -14.67
CA SER A 386 -4.54 -1.62 -14.75
C SER A 386 -5.42 -0.98 -13.67
N ARG A 387 -6.67 -0.64 -14.00
CA ARG A 387 -7.60 0.09 -13.12
C ARG A 387 -6.99 1.37 -12.53
N ALA A 388 -6.42 2.22 -13.38
CA ALA A 388 -5.77 3.47 -13.00
C ALA A 388 -6.66 4.40 -12.15
N ALA A 389 -8.00 4.31 -12.26
CA ALA A 389 -8.93 5.00 -11.37
C ALA A 389 -8.90 4.45 -9.93
N LEU A 390 -8.94 3.13 -9.75
CA LEU A 390 -8.91 2.48 -8.43
C LEU A 390 -7.55 2.70 -7.73
N LYS A 391 -6.43 2.60 -8.47
CA LYS A 391 -5.08 2.96 -7.97
C LYS A 391 -5.03 4.37 -7.40
N GLY A 392 -5.55 5.36 -8.14
CA GLY A 392 -5.66 6.74 -7.68
C GLY A 392 -6.62 6.92 -6.49
N TYR A 393 -7.68 6.10 -6.40
CA TYR A 393 -8.64 6.17 -5.30
C TYR A 393 -8.10 5.55 -4.00
N ALA A 394 -7.39 4.43 -4.08
CA ALA A 394 -6.66 3.84 -2.95
C ALA A 394 -5.62 4.82 -2.40
N ARG A 395 -4.86 5.48 -3.29
CA ARG A 395 -3.86 6.50 -2.95
C ARG A 395 -4.46 7.68 -2.18
N LYS A 396 -5.56 8.26 -2.68
CA LYS A 396 -6.29 9.35 -2.01
C LYS A 396 -6.93 8.90 -0.69
N SER A 397 -7.49 7.69 -0.64
CA SER A 397 -8.10 7.15 0.57
C SER A 397 -7.08 6.96 1.69
N ASN A 398 -5.89 6.47 1.35
CA ASN A 398 -4.81 6.26 2.31
C ASN A 398 -4.30 7.58 2.92
N ASN A 399 -4.18 8.66 2.12
CA ASN A 399 -3.97 10.02 2.65
C ASN A 399 -5.09 10.42 3.64
N PHE A 400 -6.36 10.29 3.25
CA PHE A 400 -7.46 10.74 4.09
C PHE A 400 -7.58 9.94 5.40
N LEU A 401 -7.23 8.66 5.38
CA LEU A 401 -7.07 7.86 6.59
C LEU A 401 -6.01 8.46 7.53
N GLN A 402 -4.83 8.88 7.03
CA GLN A 402 -3.83 9.55 7.89
C GLN A 402 -4.37 10.86 8.47
N VAL A 403 -5.11 11.65 7.70
CA VAL A 403 -5.77 12.88 8.19
C VAL A 403 -6.72 12.57 9.35
N CYS A 404 -7.56 11.53 9.26
CA CYS A 404 -8.47 11.16 10.33
C CYS A 404 -7.76 10.58 11.56
N LYS A 405 -6.72 9.74 11.38
CA LYS A 405 -5.87 9.21 12.47
C LYS A 405 -5.20 10.35 13.25
N GLN A 406 -4.61 11.31 12.53
CA GLN A 406 -3.99 12.49 13.11
C GLN A 406 -5.02 13.35 13.87
N LEU A 407 -6.14 13.69 13.23
CA LEU A 407 -7.16 14.56 13.82
C LEU A 407 -7.83 13.95 15.07
N ASP A 408 -8.02 12.63 15.12
CA ASP A 408 -8.48 11.90 16.32
C ASP A 408 -7.54 12.09 17.52
N VAL A 409 -6.23 11.94 17.31
CA VAL A 409 -5.21 12.20 18.34
C VAL A 409 -5.17 13.68 18.73
N LEU A 410 -5.12 14.57 17.74
CA LEU A 410 -4.92 16.00 17.96
C LEU A 410 -6.11 16.70 18.62
N ALA A 411 -7.34 16.26 18.31
CA ALA A 411 -8.55 16.69 19.01
C ALA A 411 -8.85 15.89 20.29
N ASN A 412 -8.03 14.86 20.58
CA ASN A 412 -8.10 14.06 21.81
C ASN A 412 -9.50 13.43 22.04
N LEU A 413 -10.10 12.89 20.97
CA LEU A 413 -11.52 12.51 20.93
C LEU A 413 -11.91 11.46 21.97
N MET A 414 -11.09 10.42 22.14
CA MET A 414 -11.36 9.37 23.13
C MET A 414 -11.50 9.91 24.56
N ARG A 415 -10.60 10.82 25.00
CA ARG A 415 -10.70 11.44 26.34
C ARG A 415 -11.86 12.42 26.45
N GLN A 416 -12.29 13.01 25.33
CA GLN A 416 -13.49 13.84 25.24
C GLN A 416 -14.80 13.00 25.24
N GLY A 417 -14.71 11.68 25.43
CA GLY A 417 -15.86 10.77 25.48
C GLY A 417 -16.43 10.42 24.09
N VAL A 418 -15.73 10.78 23.01
CA VAL A 418 -16.17 10.53 21.63
C VAL A 418 -15.47 9.27 21.12
N ASN A 419 -16.21 8.16 21.09
CA ASN A 419 -15.68 6.89 20.57
C ASN A 419 -15.80 6.84 19.04
N VAL A 420 -14.66 7.00 18.36
CA VAL A 420 -14.51 6.89 16.89
C VAL A 420 -13.75 5.63 16.47
N THR A 421 -13.38 4.76 17.41
CA THR A 421 -12.50 3.61 17.16
C THR A 421 -13.06 2.66 16.11
N GLU A 422 -14.38 2.44 16.13
CA GLU A 422 -15.08 1.61 15.14
C GLU A 422 -15.15 2.27 13.75
N ASP A 423 -15.45 3.57 13.69
CA ASP A 423 -15.48 4.34 12.44
C ASP A 423 -14.08 4.34 11.76
N LEU A 424 -13.00 4.47 12.54
CA LEU A 424 -11.62 4.34 12.05
C LEU A 424 -11.26 2.89 11.67
N ARG A 425 -11.67 1.89 12.46
CA ARG A 425 -11.41 0.46 12.17
C ARG A 425 -11.97 0.09 10.80
N LEU A 426 -13.22 0.43 10.52
CA LEU A 426 -13.86 0.11 9.24
C LEU A 426 -13.10 0.68 8.03
N TYR A 427 -12.52 1.88 8.14
CA TYR A 427 -11.72 2.44 7.04
C TYR A 427 -10.33 1.81 6.91
N LYS A 428 -9.67 1.48 8.04
CA LYS A 428 -8.42 0.69 8.03
C LYS A 428 -8.64 -0.68 7.37
N GLU A 429 -9.75 -1.36 7.70
CA GLU A 429 -10.09 -2.66 7.10
C GLU A 429 -10.38 -2.56 5.60
N ALA A 430 -11.09 -1.51 5.15
CA ALA A 430 -11.33 -1.26 3.73
C ALA A 430 -10.04 -0.98 2.94
N LEU A 431 -9.14 -0.17 3.51
CA LEU A 431 -7.84 0.13 2.91
C LEU A 431 -6.89 -1.07 2.94
N GLY A 432 -6.90 -1.88 4.01
CA GLY A 432 -6.16 -3.13 4.09
C GLY A 432 -6.63 -4.14 3.04
N VAL A 433 -7.95 -4.28 2.84
CA VAL A 433 -8.53 -5.13 1.80
C VAL A 433 -8.00 -4.73 0.42
N VAL A 434 -8.07 -3.45 0.03
CA VAL A 434 -7.64 -3.03 -1.32
C VAL A 434 -6.12 -3.11 -1.54
N GLN A 435 -5.29 -3.35 -0.52
CA GLN A 435 -3.85 -3.60 -0.76
C GLN A 435 -3.56 -5.00 -1.33
N HIS A 436 -4.52 -5.94 -1.30
CA HIS A 436 -4.37 -7.31 -1.82
C HIS A 436 -3.88 -7.33 -3.28
N HIS A 437 -3.23 -8.42 -3.69
CA HIS A 437 -2.61 -8.56 -5.00
C HIS A 437 -3.58 -8.68 -6.18
N ASP A 438 -4.91 -8.73 -5.97
CA ASP A 438 -5.90 -8.43 -7.01
C ASP A 438 -6.68 -7.11 -6.78
N GLY A 439 -6.45 -6.43 -5.67
CA GLY A 439 -7.04 -5.13 -5.35
C GLY A 439 -6.37 -3.96 -6.07
N VAL A 440 -5.32 -3.39 -5.48
CA VAL A 440 -4.65 -2.20 -6.02
C VAL A 440 -3.89 -2.50 -7.31
N SER A 441 -3.56 -3.76 -7.59
CA SER A 441 -3.04 -4.26 -8.86
C SER A 441 -4.04 -4.13 -10.02
N GLY A 442 -5.34 -4.14 -9.74
CA GLY A 442 -6.40 -4.02 -10.76
C GLY A 442 -6.59 -5.28 -11.61
N THR A 443 -6.43 -6.46 -11.01
CA THR A 443 -6.49 -7.78 -11.65
C THR A 443 -7.68 -8.64 -11.21
N GLU A 444 -8.59 -8.06 -10.42
CA GLU A 444 -9.87 -8.60 -10.03
C GLU A 444 -10.96 -8.49 -11.12
N LYS A 445 -12.05 -9.25 -10.98
CA LYS A 445 -13.26 -9.10 -11.82
C LYS A 445 -13.95 -7.76 -11.57
N GLN A 446 -14.65 -7.20 -12.57
CA GLN A 446 -15.20 -5.83 -12.49
C GLN A 446 -16.14 -5.61 -11.28
N HIS A 447 -16.91 -6.62 -10.88
CA HIS A 447 -17.81 -6.50 -9.73
C HIS A 447 -17.08 -6.49 -8.38
N VAL A 448 -15.84 -6.99 -8.33
CA VAL A 448 -14.96 -6.95 -7.15
C VAL A 448 -14.27 -5.59 -7.06
N ALA A 449 -13.83 -5.02 -8.18
CA ALA A 449 -13.36 -3.63 -8.26
C ALA A 449 -14.42 -2.63 -7.72
N ASN A 450 -15.69 -2.88 -8.06
CA ASN A 450 -16.82 -2.11 -7.55
C ASN A 450 -17.03 -2.28 -6.03
N ASP A 451 -16.84 -3.49 -5.48
CA ASP A 451 -16.90 -3.78 -4.05
C ASP A 451 -15.76 -3.07 -3.28
N TYR A 452 -14.53 -3.07 -3.81
CA TYR A 452 -13.42 -2.30 -3.25
C TYR A 452 -13.71 -0.79 -3.24
N ALA A 453 -14.17 -0.23 -4.36
CA ALA A 453 -14.55 1.19 -4.44
C ALA A 453 -15.68 1.54 -3.46
N GLN A 454 -16.68 0.66 -3.30
CA GLN A 454 -17.77 0.84 -2.34
C GLN A 454 -17.27 0.81 -0.88
N ARG A 455 -16.35 -0.11 -0.53
CA ARG A 455 -15.74 -0.17 0.82
C ARG A 455 -14.92 1.08 1.13
N LEU A 456 -14.14 1.57 0.16
CA LEU A 456 -13.38 2.82 0.32
C LEU A 456 -14.31 4.03 0.51
N ALA A 457 -15.41 4.11 -0.24
CA ALA A 457 -16.40 5.18 -0.08
C ALA A 457 -17.07 5.15 1.30
N ALA A 458 -17.56 3.98 1.73
CA ALA A 458 -18.17 3.80 3.04
C ALA A 458 -17.20 4.10 4.19
N GLY A 459 -15.91 3.77 4.03
CA GLY A 459 -14.85 4.12 4.97
C GLY A 459 -14.56 5.61 5.03
N ALA A 460 -14.52 6.30 3.88
CA ALA A 460 -14.36 7.76 3.81
C ALA A 460 -15.52 8.50 4.52
N GLU A 461 -16.77 8.03 4.40
CA GLU A 461 -17.90 8.56 5.19
C GLU A 461 -17.69 8.42 6.70
N LYS A 462 -17.12 7.29 7.17
CA LYS A 462 -16.77 7.12 8.59
C LYS A 462 -15.70 8.13 8.99
N CYS A 463 -14.64 8.23 8.19
CA CYS A 463 -13.54 9.18 8.34
C CYS A 463 -14.06 10.64 8.46
N GLN A 464 -15.03 11.04 7.62
CA GLN A 464 -15.65 12.36 7.70
C GLN A 464 -16.30 12.65 9.06
N LYS A 465 -16.92 11.66 9.73
CA LYS A 465 -17.43 11.84 11.10
C LYS A 465 -16.31 12.12 12.09
N VAL A 466 -15.18 11.41 11.98
CA VAL A 466 -14.00 11.60 12.82
C VAL A 466 -13.46 13.02 12.67
N THR A 467 -13.28 13.49 11.43
CA THR A 467 -12.81 14.87 11.19
C THR A 467 -13.81 15.92 11.69
N ASN A 468 -15.12 15.67 11.57
CA ASN A 468 -16.14 16.57 12.11
C ASN A 468 -16.09 16.65 13.64
N ALA A 469 -16.01 15.51 14.32
CA ALA A 469 -15.82 15.48 15.78
C ALA A 469 -14.53 16.18 16.20
N ALA A 470 -13.44 16.06 15.41
CA ALA A 470 -12.20 16.77 15.66
C ALA A 470 -12.34 18.28 15.48
N PHE A 471 -12.95 18.74 14.40
CA PHE A 471 -13.18 20.16 14.16
C PHE A 471 -14.20 20.78 15.13
N GLU A 472 -15.16 20.02 15.68
CA GLU A 472 -16.00 20.44 16.81
C GLU A 472 -15.21 20.75 18.09
N LYS A 473 -14.00 20.20 18.25
CA LYS A 473 -13.09 20.52 19.36
C LYS A 473 -12.05 21.58 19.01
N LEU A 474 -11.54 21.56 17.77
CA LEU A 474 -10.40 22.40 17.36
C LEU A 474 -10.81 23.80 16.86
N LEU A 475 -11.96 23.95 16.19
CA LEU A 475 -12.40 25.23 15.63
C LEU A 475 -12.93 26.23 16.68
N PRO A 476 -13.77 25.87 17.68
CA PRO A 476 -14.39 26.87 18.54
C PRO A 476 -13.43 27.64 19.45
N LYS A 477 -13.71 28.93 19.63
CA LYS A 477 -13.20 29.74 20.75
C LYS A 477 -14.23 29.72 21.88
N GLY A 478 -13.94 29.00 22.95
CA GLY A 478 -14.86 28.85 24.08
C GLY A 478 -16.03 27.90 23.77
N SER A 479 -17.26 28.31 24.07
CA SER A 479 -18.46 27.48 23.99
C SER A 479 -19.26 27.62 22.69
N GLU A 480 -18.65 28.14 21.63
CA GLU A 480 -19.27 28.26 20.32
C GLU A 480 -19.47 26.88 19.66
N LYS A 481 -20.50 26.73 18.82
CA LYS A 481 -20.67 25.51 18.02
C LYS A 481 -19.91 25.63 16.71
N ALA A 482 -19.05 24.66 16.40
CA ALA A 482 -18.42 24.56 15.08
C ALA A 482 -19.45 24.25 14.00
N PRO A 483 -19.32 24.80 12.78
CA PRO A 483 -20.12 24.37 11.65
C PRO A 483 -19.64 23.00 11.15
N SER A 484 -20.56 22.18 10.64
CA SER A 484 -20.21 20.87 10.07
C SER A 484 -19.39 21.03 8.79
N GLN A 485 -18.32 20.25 8.67
CA GLN A 485 -17.40 20.21 7.54
C GLN A 485 -17.84 19.16 6.50
N VAL A 486 -17.91 19.60 5.25
CA VAL A 486 -18.30 18.82 4.07
C VAL A 486 -17.10 18.67 3.14
N TYR A 487 -16.83 17.46 2.66
CA TYR A 487 -15.78 17.19 1.67
C TYR A 487 -16.41 16.94 0.30
N CYS A 488 -15.76 17.40 -0.77
CA CYS A 488 -16.19 17.17 -2.14
C CYS A 488 -15.20 16.24 -2.87
N PRO A 489 -15.50 14.92 -2.99
CA PRO A 489 -14.58 13.96 -3.59
C PRO A 489 -14.43 14.12 -5.12
N LEU A 490 -15.34 14.84 -5.77
CA LEU A 490 -15.43 15.00 -7.24
C LEU A 490 -14.83 16.32 -7.77
N THR A 491 -13.97 16.99 -6.97
CA THR A 491 -13.29 18.23 -7.38
C THR A 491 -12.36 18.05 -8.59
N ASN A 492 -11.87 16.83 -8.86
CA ASN A 492 -11.07 16.51 -10.05
C ASN A 492 -11.85 16.63 -11.38
N ILE A 493 -13.18 16.52 -11.33
CA ILE A 493 -14.08 16.72 -12.47
C ILE A 493 -14.84 18.05 -12.37
N SER A 494 -14.34 18.98 -11.56
CA SER A 494 -14.95 20.29 -11.33
C SER A 494 -16.41 20.21 -10.84
N TYR A 495 -16.69 19.28 -9.90
CA TYR A 495 -18.00 19.11 -9.26
C TYR A 495 -17.87 19.18 -7.73
N CYS A 496 -18.62 20.08 -7.10
CA CYS A 496 -18.78 20.15 -5.65
C CYS A 496 -20.17 20.72 -5.31
N GLU A 497 -21.14 19.82 -5.05
CA GLU A 497 -22.53 20.19 -4.74
C GLU A 497 -22.63 21.29 -3.66
N PHE A 498 -21.76 21.22 -2.64
CA PHE A 498 -21.74 22.21 -1.57
C PHE A 498 -21.41 23.63 -2.04
N THR A 499 -20.33 23.83 -2.79
CA THR A 499 -19.86 25.17 -3.22
C THR A 499 -20.65 25.72 -4.40
N GLU A 500 -21.36 24.85 -5.11
CA GLU A 500 -22.29 25.23 -6.18
C GLU A 500 -23.62 25.79 -5.64
N HIS A 501 -24.08 25.34 -4.46
CA HIS A 501 -25.33 25.79 -3.84
C HIS A 501 -25.15 26.84 -2.73
N ASN A 502 -23.95 27.00 -2.15
CA ASN A 502 -23.68 27.99 -1.11
C ASN A 502 -22.99 29.23 -1.67
N LYS A 503 -23.63 30.40 -1.54
CA LYS A 503 -23.08 31.69 -2.00
C LYS A 503 -21.92 32.21 -1.17
N GLN A 504 -21.85 31.81 0.10
CA GLN A 504 -20.81 32.21 1.05
C GLN A 504 -20.45 31.02 1.93
N PHE A 505 -19.16 30.72 2.05
CA PHE A 505 -18.67 29.56 2.79
C PHE A 505 -17.27 29.74 3.34
N MET A 506 -16.98 28.98 4.39
CA MET A 506 -15.64 28.75 4.93
C MET A 506 -14.99 27.59 4.19
N VAL A 507 -13.70 27.72 3.88
CA VAL A 507 -12.84 26.70 3.29
C VAL A 507 -11.77 26.36 4.33
N THR A 508 -11.93 25.26 5.06
CA THR A 508 -10.97 24.79 6.06
C THR A 508 -10.05 23.76 5.41
N ILE A 509 -8.77 24.10 5.28
CA ILE A 509 -7.74 23.25 4.71
C ILE A 509 -6.83 22.73 5.82
N TYR A 510 -6.73 21.40 5.97
CA TYR A 510 -5.84 20.73 6.91
C TYR A 510 -4.61 20.17 6.20
N ASN A 511 -3.43 20.51 6.72
CA ASN A 511 -2.12 20.03 6.27
C ASN A 511 -1.64 18.87 7.17
N PRO A 512 -1.57 17.62 6.65
CA PRO A 512 -1.11 16.47 7.42
C PRO A 512 0.42 16.40 7.58
N LEU A 513 1.19 17.28 6.93
CA LEU A 513 2.65 17.30 7.03
C LEU A 513 3.13 18.08 8.25
N GLY A 514 4.18 17.58 8.91
CA GLY A 514 4.92 18.30 9.95
C GLY A 514 5.72 19.52 9.46
N HIS A 515 5.55 19.93 8.21
CA HIS A 515 6.17 21.12 7.60
C HIS A 515 5.09 22.13 7.20
N ALA A 516 5.40 23.42 7.20
CA ALA A 516 4.52 24.41 6.61
C ALA A 516 4.40 24.19 5.10
N VAL A 517 3.20 24.40 4.54
CA VAL A 517 2.90 24.16 3.12
C VAL A 517 2.27 25.42 2.53
N THR A 518 2.84 25.90 1.42
CA THR A 518 2.28 26.95 0.57
C THR A 518 1.76 26.33 -0.72
N ASP A 519 0.46 26.45 -0.98
CA ASP A 519 -0.18 25.77 -2.11
C ASP A 519 -1.32 26.56 -2.75
N TYR A 520 -1.94 25.97 -3.78
CA TYR A 520 -3.13 26.52 -4.43
C TYR A 520 -4.33 25.61 -4.18
N VAL A 521 -5.47 26.21 -3.82
CA VAL A 521 -6.76 25.51 -3.74
C VAL A 521 -7.58 25.85 -4.98
N ARG A 522 -8.18 24.83 -5.60
CA ARG A 522 -9.03 24.87 -6.80
C ARG A 522 -10.44 24.44 -6.42
N ILE A 523 -11.42 25.35 -6.48
CA ILE A 523 -12.80 25.09 -6.00
C ILE A 523 -13.81 25.27 -7.15
N PRO A 524 -14.70 24.31 -7.44
CA PRO A 524 -15.81 24.49 -8.39
C PRO A 524 -16.79 25.57 -7.92
N VAL A 525 -17.11 26.52 -8.80
CA VAL A 525 -17.94 27.70 -8.48
C VAL A 525 -18.86 28.11 -9.63
N VAL A 526 -19.89 28.90 -9.32
CA VAL A 526 -20.99 29.27 -10.22
C VAL A 526 -21.02 30.77 -10.58
N ALA A 527 -20.65 31.66 -9.65
CA ALA A 527 -20.71 33.10 -9.89
C ALA A 527 -19.49 33.64 -10.65
N SER A 528 -19.62 34.82 -11.22
CA SER A 528 -18.57 35.48 -12.02
C SER A 528 -17.59 36.33 -11.21
N MET A 529 -17.87 36.57 -9.91
CA MET A 529 -17.03 37.38 -9.02
C MET A 529 -17.14 36.88 -7.57
N TYR A 530 -15.98 36.77 -6.92
CA TYR A 530 -15.82 36.34 -5.53
C TYR A 530 -14.86 37.27 -4.78
N ARG A 531 -15.14 37.48 -3.50
CA ARG A 531 -14.20 38.00 -2.51
C ARG A 531 -13.67 36.84 -1.68
N VAL A 532 -12.35 36.69 -1.63
CA VAL A 532 -11.65 35.71 -0.78
C VAL A 532 -10.93 36.44 0.33
N VAL A 533 -11.10 35.98 1.58
CA VAL A 533 -10.46 36.54 2.78
C VAL A 533 -9.68 35.45 3.50
N ASP A 534 -8.47 35.78 3.97
CA ASP A 534 -7.56 34.87 4.65
C ASP A 534 -7.90 34.67 6.14
N PRO A 535 -7.25 33.73 6.84
CA PRO A 535 -7.44 33.50 8.27
C PRO A 535 -7.20 34.72 9.20
N ARG A 536 -6.55 35.77 8.69
CA ARG A 536 -6.13 36.99 9.39
C ARG A 536 -7.00 38.21 9.03
N GLY A 537 -7.97 38.05 8.12
CA GLY A 537 -8.87 39.11 7.66
C GLY A 537 -8.39 39.89 6.44
N ALA A 538 -7.28 39.50 5.82
CA ALA A 538 -6.76 40.14 4.61
C ALA A 538 -7.46 39.60 3.35
N ASN A 539 -7.70 40.48 2.37
CA ASN A 539 -8.18 40.07 1.04
C ASN A 539 -7.09 39.25 0.31
N VAL A 540 -7.47 38.12 -0.28
CA VAL A 540 -6.58 37.22 -1.04
C VAL A 540 -6.85 37.35 -2.54
N THR A 541 -5.81 37.60 -3.33
CA THR A 541 -5.89 37.53 -4.80
C THR A 541 -6.39 36.17 -5.22
N ALA A 542 -7.42 36.13 -6.06
CA ALA A 542 -7.99 34.92 -6.61
C ALA A 542 -8.10 34.99 -8.14
N GLN A 543 -8.16 33.84 -8.78
CA GLN A 543 -8.29 33.70 -10.23
C GLN A 543 -9.46 32.77 -10.55
N LEU A 544 -10.31 33.17 -11.50
CA LEU A 544 -11.36 32.33 -12.05
C LEU A 544 -10.88 31.72 -13.36
N VAL A 545 -10.89 30.40 -13.42
CA VAL A 545 -10.56 29.57 -14.59
C VAL A 545 -11.88 28.95 -15.10
N PRO A 546 -12.27 29.12 -16.37
CA PRO A 546 -13.47 28.47 -16.90
C PRO A 546 -13.32 26.95 -16.88
N VAL A 547 -14.39 26.20 -16.57
CA VAL A 547 -14.35 24.73 -16.71
C VAL A 547 -14.22 24.39 -18.20
N SER A 548 -13.12 23.71 -18.57
CA SER A 548 -12.86 23.19 -19.93
C SER A 548 -14.03 22.34 -20.45
N ASP A 549 -14.31 22.35 -21.74
CA ASP A 549 -15.38 21.54 -22.32
C ASP A 549 -15.11 20.04 -22.20
N GLU A 550 -13.85 19.64 -22.16
CA GLU A 550 -13.36 18.26 -21.95
C GLU A 550 -13.82 17.76 -20.57
N THR A 551 -13.66 18.58 -19.54
CA THR A 551 -14.19 18.30 -18.20
C THR A 551 -15.73 18.32 -18.17
N LYS A 552 -16.40 19.21 -18.91
CA LYS A 552 -17.87 19.23 -18.98
C LYS A 552 -18.46 17.97 -19.64
N LYS A 553 -17.73 17.33 -20.55
CA LYS A 553 -18.11 16.09 -21.26
C LYS A 553 -17.97 14.82 -20.40
N ILE A 554 -17.29 14.87 -19.26
CA ILE A 554 -17.09 13.68 -18.40
C ILE A 554 -18.45 13.18 -17.86
N PRO A 555 -18.87 11.93 -18.13
CA PRO A 555 -20.19 11.41 -17.73
C PRO A 555 -20.47 11.49 -16.22
N GLU A 556 -19.45 11.22 -15.41
CA GLU A 556 -19.51 11.25 -13.94
C GLU A 556 -19.75 12.65 -13.37
N ARG A 557 -19.65 13.70 -14.20
CA ARG A 557 -19.92 15.11 -13.82
C ARG A 557 -21.41 15.48 -13.89
N ASN A 558 -22.28 14.54 -14.24
CA ASN A 558 -23.72 14.78 -14.35
C ASN A 558 -24.29 15.43 -13.06
N GLY A 559 -25.07 16.50 -13.23
CA GLY A 559 -25.65 17.29 -12.14
C GLY A 559 -24.87 18.54 -11.73
N SER A 560 -23.58 18.68 -12.07
CA SER A 560 -22.80 19.88 -11.72
C SER A 560 -23.14 21.10 -12.59
N ILE A 561 -23.49 22.20 -11.93
CA ILE A 561 -23.79 23.52 -12.50
C ILE A 561 -22.57 24.46 -12.49
N ALA A 562 -21.45 24.09 -11.86
CA ALA A 562 -20.23 24.90 -11.85
C ALA A 562 -19.78 25.28 -13.28
N GLN A 563 -19.44 26.55 -13.48
CA GLN A 563 -18.99 27.11 -14.77
C GLN A 563 -17.53 27.57 -14.73
N SER A 564 -16.97 27.73 -13.52
CA SER A 564 -15.58 28.12 -13.32
C SER A 564 -15.02 27.46 -12.07
N GLU A 565 -13.71 27.58 -11.91
CA GLU A 565 -12.95 27.13 -10.76
C GLU A 565 -12.23 28.32 -10.16
N LEU A 566 -12.41 28.51 -8.85
CA LEU A 566 -11.78 29.56 -8.09
C LEU A 566 -10.43 29.04 -7.56
N PHE A 567 -9.35 29.66 -8.04
CA PHE A 567 -7.99 29.43 -7.59
C PHE A 567 -7.57 30.54 -6.62
N PHE A 568 -6.98 30.19 -5.49
CA PHE A 568 -6.26 31.12 -4.62
C PHE A 568 -5.11 30.44 -3.88
N HIS A 569 -4.10 31.23 -3.50
CA HIS A 569 -2.96 30.76 -2.73
C HIS A 569 -3.30 30.59 -1.25
N VAL A 570 -2.80 29.52 -0.62
CA VAL A 570 -2.99 29.21 0.79
C VAL A 570 -1.67 28.99 1.53
N GLU A 571 -1.62 29.45 2.78
CA GLU A 571 -0.50 29.29 3.70
C GLU A 571 -0.95 28.39 4.85
N LEU A 572 -0.42 27.17 4.92
CA LEU A 572 -0.83 26.17 5.89
C LEU A 572 0.27 25.93 6.93
N PRO A 573 -0.04 26.00 8.24
CA PRO A 573 0.91 25.66 9.28
C PRO A 573 1.27 24.16 9.28
N PRO A 574 2.40 23.75 9.88
CA PRO A 574 2.73 22.34 10.05
C PRO A 574 1.70 21.64 10.94
N LEU A 575 1.28 20.43 10.55
CA LEU A 575 0.34 19.55 11.25
C LEU A 575 -0.84 20.33 11.84
N GLY A 576 -1.63 20.95 10.97
CA GLY A 576 -2.53 22.03 11.35
C GLY A 576 -3.41 22.48 10.20
N TYR A 577 -4.22 23.51 10.42
CA TYR A 577 -5.19 23.97 9.42
C TYR A 577 -5.22 25.49 9.30
N SER A 578 -5.85 25.95 8.21
CA SER A 578 -6.20 27.35 7.99
C SER A 578 -7.54 27.44 7.27
N THR A 579 -8.36 28.42 7.69
CA THR A 579 -9.72 28.63 7.22
C THR A 579 -9.83 29.96 6.48
N TYR A 580 -10.13 29.86 5.18
CA TYR A 580 -10.39 30.99 4.28
C TYR A 580 -11.90 31.21 4.14
N PHE A 581 -12.30 32.43 3.77
CA PHE A 581 -13.70 32.80 3.58
C PHE A 581 -13.93 33.18 2.12
N VAL A 582 -14.86 32.51 1.45
CA VAL A 582 -15.23 32.75 0.05
C VAL A 582 -16.66 33.29 0.01
N MET A 583 -16.87 34.42 -0.66
CA MET A 583 -18.16 35.09 -0.76
C MET A 583 -18.44 35.54 -2.20
N GLU A 584 -19.58 35.15 -2.77
CA GLU A 584 -20.12 35.75 -4.00
C GLU A 584 -20.33 37.25 -3.78
N THR A 585 -19.84 38.08 -4.71
CA THR A 585 -20.17 39.51 -4.77
C THR A 585 -20.61 39.91 -6.18
N LYS A 586 -21.35 41.01 -6.27
CA LYS A 586 -21.72 41.67 -7.52
C LYS A 586 -20.98 43.00 -7.72
N ASN A 587 -20.19 43.41 -6.73
CA ASN A 587 -19.43 44.65 -6.76
C ASN A 587 -17.99 44.36 -7.25
N SER A 588 -17.58 45.01 -8.35
CA SER A 588 -16.21 44.89 -8.89
C SER A 588 -15.15 45.33 -7.88
N ASP A 589 -15.49 46.28 -7.01
CA ASP A 589 -14.54 46.93 -6.11
C ASP A 589 -14.29 46.09 -4.83
N GLU A 590 -15.17 45.14 -4.55
CA GLU A 590 -15.03 44.14 -3.48
C GLU A 590 -14.41 42.81 -3.96
N ALA A 591 -14.49 42.53 -5.26
CA ALA A 591 -14.06 41.28 -5.84
C ALA A 591 -12.52 41.16 -5.79
N THR A 592 -12.03 40.04 -5.25
CA THR A 592 -10.60 39.71 -5.28
C THR A 592 -10.27 38.68 -6.36
N SER A 593 -11.30 38.05 -6.95
CA SER A 593 -11.20 37.17 -8.10
C SER A 593 -11.09 37.94 -9.41
N LYS A 594 -10.15 37.56 -10.28
CA LYS A 594 -10.06 38.03 -11.68
C LYS A 594 -10.25 36.87 -12.65
N ASN A 595 -10.97 37.10 -13.74
CA ASN A 595 -11.13 36.10 -14.80
C ASN A 595 -9.82 35.89 -15.57
N SER A 596 -9.48 34.64 -15.85
CA SER A 596 -8.37 34.26 -16.72
C SER A 596 -8.61 34.74 -18.15
N LYS A 597 -7.56 35.22 -18.83
CA LYS A 597 -7.62 35.63 -20.23
C LYS A 597 -7.36 34.44 -21.14
N ILE A 598 -8.33 34.14 -22.00
CA ILE A 598 -8.22 33.08 -23.02
C ILE A 598 -7.46 33.62 -24.24
N VAL A 599 -6.42 32.92 -24.65
CA VAL A 599 -5.65 33.15 -25.89
C VAL A 599 -5.78 31.89 -26.75
N PRO A 600 -6.62 31.89 -27.79
CA PRO A 600 -6.75 30.74 -28.69
C PRO A 600 -5.44 30.43 -29.41
N VAL A 601 -5.10 29.15 -29.54
CA VAL A 601 -4.01 28.74 -30.44
C VAL A 601 -4.50 28.91 -31.87
N THR A 602 -3.83 29.75 -32.66
CA THR A 602 -4.17 29.96 -34.08
C THR A 602 -3.11 29.34 -34.97
N SER A 603 -3.54 28.43 -35.84
CA SER A 603 -2.65 27.77 -36.79
C SER A 603 -2.14 28.73 -37.87
N GLY A 604 -0.88 28.53 -38.30
CA GLY A 604 -0.33 29.19 -39.49
C GLY A 604 0.39 30.54 -39.30
N LYS A 605 0.52 31.09 -38.08
CA LYS A 605 1.45 32.20 -37.81
C LYS A 605 2.77 31.67 -37.22
N ALA A 606 3.76 31.48 -38.08
CA ALA A 606 5.04 30.84 -37.74
C ALA A 606 5.98 31.68 -36.84
N ASP A 607 5.70 32.97 -36.64
CA ASP A 607 6.68 33.94 -36.10
C ASP A 607 6.57 34.23 -34.59
N ILE A 608 5.67 33.57 -33.86
CA ILE A 608 5.55 33.73 -32.39
C ILE A 608 5.59 32.35 -31.72
N PRO A 609 6.59 32.04 -30.87
CA PRO A 609 6.60 30.81 -30.11
C PRO A 609 5.41 30.78 -29.14
N LEU A 610 4.68 29.67 -29.12
CA LEU A 610 3.61 29.44 -28.14
C LEU A 610 4.26 28.99 -26.84
N TYR A 611 4.02 29.70 -25.73
CA TYR A 611 4.59 29.36 -24.43
C TYR A 611 3.71 29.78 -23.26
N ILE A 612 3.87 29.08 -22.15
CA ILE A 612 3.42 29.51 -20.80
C ILE A 612 4.63 29.69 -19.91
N GLN A 613 4.54 30.55 -18.89
CA GLN A 613 5.64 30.78 -17.95
C GLN A 613 5.19 31.23 -16.55
N ASN A 614 6.00 30.89 -15.55
CA ASN A 614 5.97 31.47 -14.21
C ASN A 614 7.38 32.04 -13.87
N ASP A 615 7.68 32.30 -12.59
CA ASP A 615 8.97 32.82 -12.14
C ASP A 615 10.13 31.80 -12.19
N GLU A 616 9.80 30.50 -12.28
CA GLU A 616 10.72 29.37 -12.18
C GLU A 616 11.00 28.71 -13.55
N TYR A 617 9.96 28.59 -14.37
CA TYR A 617 9.92 27.82 -15.61
C TYR A 617 9.31 28.61 -16.77
N LEU A 618 9.73 28.25 -17.98
CA LEU A 618 9.03 28.53 -19.23
C LEU A 618 8.86 27.21 -19.98
N VAL A 619 7.67 26.99 -20.54
CA VAL A 619 7.34 25.79 -21.30
C VAL A 619 6.96 26.20 -22.72
N LEU A 620 7.71 25.70 -23.70
CA LEU A 620 7.48 25.88 -25.14
C LEU A 620 6.50 24.83 -25.64
N LEU A 621 5.59 25.22 -26.52
CA LEU A 621 4.46 24.41 -26.99
C LEU A 621 4.40 24.40 -28.52
N ASP A 622 4.00 23.27 -29.09
CA ASP A 622 3.77 23.12 -30.53
C ASP A 622 2.38 23.64 -30.91
N ASN A 623 2.31 24.66 -31.77
CA ASN A 623 1.04 25.23 -32.25
C ASN A 623 0.38 24.43 -33.38
N ILE A 624 1.06 23.43 -33.94
CA ILE A 624 0.53 22.47 -34.89
C ILE A 624 -0.06 21.28 -34.14
N ASN A 625 0.66 20.80 -33.12
CA ASN A 625 0.46 19.44 -32.60
C ASN A 625 0.25 19.33 -31.07
N GLY A 626 0.24 20.45 -30.34
CA GLY A 626 -0.12 20.49 -28.92
C GLY A 626 0.92 19.90 -27.95
N ASN A 627 1.97 19.25 -28.44
CA ASN A 627 3.04 18.72 -27.60
C ASN A 627 3.82 19.88 -26.93
N THR A 628 4.38 19.60 -25.75
CA THR A 628 5.51 20.36 -25.25
C THR A 628 6.70 20.16 -26.21
N LEU A 629 7.43 21.24 -26.50
CA LEU A 629 8.67 21.25 -27.30
C LEU A 629 9.93 21.53 -26.47
N GLY A 630 9.77 22.10 -25.28
CA GLY A 630 10.90 22.40 -24.40
C GLY A 630 10.48 22.88 -23.02
N ILE A 631 11.27 22.50 -22.01
CA ILE A 631 11.15 22.97 -20.63
C ILE A 631 12.44 23.74 -20.31
N ASN A 632 12.28 25.03 -19.99
CA ASN A 632 13.35 25.89 -19.50
C ASN A 632 13.20 26.05 -17.98
N ASN A 633 14.20 25.66 -17.20
CA ASN A 633 14.34 26.05 -15.80
C ASN A 633 15.13 27.37 -15.74
N LYS A 634 14.43 28.48 -15.48
CA LYS A 634 14.97 29.85 -15.49
C LYS A 634 16.03 30.08 -14.43
N LYS A 635 15.83 29.53 -13.22
CA LYS A 635 16.76 29.74 -12.09
C LYS A 635 18.05 28.96 -12.27
N LYS A 636 17.96 27.72 -12.75
CA LYS A 636 19.13 26.86 -13.01
C LYS A 636 19.79 27.15 -14.37
N LYS A 637 19.10 27.87 -15.26
CA LYS A 637 19.51 28.16 -16.64
C LYS A 637 19.74 26.87 -17.44
N ILE A 638 18.80 25.94 -17.29
CA ILE A 638 18.78 24.66 -18.01
C ILE A 638 17.67 24.75 -19.05
N ASP A 639 18.06 24.72 -20.33
CA ASP A 639 17.16 24.59 -21.47
C ASP A 639 17.14 23.13 -21.93
N LEU A 640 16.00 22.45 -21.79
CA LEU A 640 15.81 21.08 -22.26
C LEU A 640 14.73 21.05 -23.35
N PRO A 641 15.12 20.88 -24.62
CA PRO A 641 14.22 20.40 -25.66
C PRO A 641 13.62 19.06 -25.25
N VAL A 642 12.30 18.98 -25.26
CA VAL A 642 11.55 17.76 -24.92
C VAL A 642 10.29 17.72 -25.75
N ASN A 643 10.06 16.62 -26.45
CA ASN A 643 8.83 16.30 -27.13
C ASN A 643 7.94 15.50 -26.16
N GLN A 644 6.98 16.17 -25.51
CA GLN A 644 6.06 15.53 -24.56
C GLN A 644 4.60 15.76 -24.98
N GLY A 645 3.78 14.72 -24.81
CA GLY A 645 2.37 14.65 -25.20
C GLY A 645 1.77 13.28 -24.85
N ILE A 646 0.74 12.85 -25.58
CA ILE A 646 0.04 11.57 -25.37
C ILE A 646 0.15 10.67 -26.61
N TRP A 647 0.48 9.39 -26.38
CA TRP A 647 0.58 8.32 -27.38
C TRP A 647 -0.16 7.07 -26.89
N TRP A 648 -0.25 6.03 -27.72
CA TRP A 648 -0.82 4.74 -27.33
C TRP A 648 -0.17 3.57 -28.08
N TYR A 649 -0.16 2.39 -27.46
CA TYR A 649 0.15 1.12 -28.12
C TYR A 649 -1.14 0.38 -28.50
N GLU A 650 -1.13 -0.26 -29.67
CA GLU A 650 -2.13 -1.27 -30.01
C GLU A 650 -1.88 -2.52 -29.15
N ALA A 651 -2.89 -2.94 -28.38
CA ALA A 651 -2.80 -4.13 -27.56
C ALA A 651 -2.82 -5.40 -28.44
N TYR A 652 -1.90 -6.33 -28.18
CA TYR A 652 -1.84 -7.58 -28.93
C TYR A 652 -3.05 -8.48 -28.62
N GLY A 653 -3.91 -8.68 -29.61
CA GLY A 653 -5.03 -9.62 -29.57
C GLY A 653 -4.55 -11.06 -29.80
N GLY A 654 -4.45 -11.82 -28.72
CA GLY A 654 -3.97 -13.21 -28.70
C GLY A 654 -5.05 -14.24 -28.35
N ASN A 655 -4.71 -15.53 -28.43
CA ASN A 655 -5.53 -16.65 -27.98
C ASN A 655 -4.93 -17.42 -26.78
N CYS A 656 -3.80 -16.92 -26.24
CA CYS A 656 -3.07 -17.39 -25.07
C CYS A 656 -2.60 -18.87 -25.08
N SER A 657 -2.78 -19.59 -26.19
CA SER A 657 -2.42 -21.00 -26.35
C SER A 657 -0.92 -21.30 -26.22
N LYS A 658 -0.08 -20.29 -26.47
CA LYS A 658 1.39 -20.28 -26.29
C LYS A 658 1.84 -18.85 -25.96
N GLY A 659 3.09 -18.67 -25.51
CA GLY A 659 3.67 -17.34 -25.30
C GLY A 659 3.56 -16.44 -26.53
N GLU A 660 3.95 -16.94 -27.71
CA GLU A 660 3.79 -16.24 -29.01
C GLU A 660 2.36 -15.70 -29.27
N PHE A 661 1.33 -16.33 -28.71
CA PHE A 661 -0.08 -15.94 -28.85
C PHE A 661 -0.69 -15.36 -27.59
N GLN A 662 0.12 -14.98 -26.59
CA GLN A 662 -0.33 -14.28 -25.39
C GLN A 662 -1.11 -13.01 -25.77
N ALA A 663 -2.26 -12.76 -25.15
CA ALA A 663 -2.96 -11.49 -25.26
C ALA A 663 -2.46 -10.50 -24.20
N SER A 664 -2.53 -9.19 -24.50
CA SER A 664 -2.49 -8.16 -23.45
C SER A 664 -3.80 -8.21 -22.65
N GLY A 665 -3.73 -8.10 -21.33
CA GLY A 665 -4.89 -8.22 -20.44
C GLY A 665 -4.69 -7.49 -19.11
N ALA A 666 -5.42 -7.89 -18.07
CA ALA A 666 -5.36 -7.22 -16.77
C ALA A 666 -3.95 -7.30 -16.14
N TYR A 667 -3.27 -8.44 -16.31
CA TYR A 667 -1.93 -8.71 -15.80
C TYR A 667 -0.84 -8.31 -16.80
N ALA A 668 -0.92 -8.88 -18.01
CA ALA A 668 0.13 -8.75 -19.01
C ALA A 668 0.05 -7.44 -19.80
N LEU A 669 1.21 -6.86 -20.06
CA LEU A 669 1.40 -5.82 -21.09
C LEU A 669 1.94 -6.51 -22.34
N ARG A 670 1.25 -6.37 -23.47
CA ARG A 670 1.75 -6.87 -24.75
C ARG A 670 1.33 -5.98 -25.91
N THR A 671 2.30 -5.32 -26.50
CA THR A 671 2.11 -4.32 -27.55
C THR A 671 2.25 -4.95 -28.95
N LYS A 672 1.50 -4.46 -29.92
CA LYS A 672 1.55 -4.90 -31.32
C LYS A 672 2.18 -3.81 -32.18
N GLY A 673 3.51 -3.90 -32.33
CA GLY A 673 4.30 -2.93 -33.05
C GLY A 673 4.58 -1.66 -32.24
N GLU A 674 4.99 -0.60 -32.95
CA GLU A 674 5.45 0.66 -32.37
C GLU A 674 4.32 1.51 -31.75
N ARG A 675 4.71 2.41 -30.82
CA ARG A 675 3.82 3.44 -30.27
C ARG A 675 3.24 4.35 -31.35
N GLN A 676 1.94 4.58 -31.29
CA GLN A 676 1.19 5.41 -32.23
C GLN A 676 0.86 6.77 -31.60
N ARG A 677 1.01 7.85 -32.39
CA ARG A 677 0.55 9.20 -32.01
C ARG A 677 -0.98 9.23 -32.03
N VAL A 678 -1.60 9.96 -31.11
CA VAL A 678 -3.04 10.24 -31.19
C VAL A 678 -3.32 11.17 -32.40
N PRO A 679 -4.32 10.90 -33.27
CA PRO A 679 -4.45 11.63 -34.54
C PRO A 679 -4.79 13.13 -34.43
N ASP A 680 -4.03 13.97 -35.12
CA ASP A 680 -4.09 15.44 -35.04
C ASP A 680 -5.32 16.10 -35.72
N LYS A 681 -6.29 15.33 -36.25
CA LYS A 681 -7.26 15.83 -37.26
C LYS A 681 -8.21 16.94 -36.80
N GLU A 682 -8.52 17.04 -35.50
CA GLU A 682 -9.42 18.09 -34.95
C GLU A 682 -8.68 19.05 -33.99
N MET A 683 -7.36 18.85 -33.83
CA MET A 683 -6.61 19.26 -32.64
C MET A 683 -6.34 20.77 -32.54
N GLN A 684 -6.24 21.45 -33.69
CA GLN A 684 -5.82 22.86 -33.78
C GLN A 684 -6.95 23.87 -33.53
N LEU A 685 -8.23 23.46 -33.60
CA LEU A 685 -9.36 24.40 -33.53
C LEU A 685 -9.83 24.69 -32.10
N ASN A 686 -9.53 23.79 -31.15
CA ASN A 686 -10.08 23.83 -29.78
C ASN A 686 -9.03 24.05 -28.68
N SER A 687 -7.73 24.04 -29.00
CA SER A 687 -6.64 24.23 -28.01
C SER A 687 -6.40 25.71 -27.69
N TYR A 688 -6.12 26.05 -26.42
CA TYR A 688 -5.96 27.44 -25.97
C TYR A 688 -5.02 27.57 -24.76
N ILE A 689 -4.50 28.79 -24.55
CA ILE A 689 -3.80 29.18 -23.33
C ILE A 689 -4.72 30.04 -22.46
N LEU A 690 -4.72 29.77 -21.16
CA LEU A 690 -5.24 30.66 -20.12
C LEU A 690 -4.09 31.38 -19.45
N THR A 691 -4.17 32.72 -19.38
CA THR A 691 -3.23 33.55 -18.62
C THR A 691 -3.93 34.27 -17.47
N GLY A 692 -3.34 34.24 -16.28
CA GLY A 692 -3.83 34.94 -15.11
C GLY A 692 -2.74 35.24 -14.09
N GLU A 693 -3.13 35.81 -12.95
CA GLU A 693 -2.19 36.33 -11.94
C GLU A 693 -1.67 35.27 -10.96
N LEU A 694 -2.20 34.05 -10.98
CA LEU A 694 -1.84 32.95 -10.07
C LEU A 694 -1.37 31.69 -10.80
N VAL A 695 -1.97 31.39 -11.94
CA VAL A 695 -1.67 30.21 -12.77
C VAL A 695 -1.80 30.55 -14.25
N GLN A 696 -0.90 29.99 -15.06
CA GLN A 696 -1.05 29.86 -16.50
C GLN A 696 -1.30 28.41 -16.86
N GLU A 697 -2.23 28.16 -17.78
CA GLU A 697 -2.58 26.82 -18.23
C GLU A 697 -2.57 26.75 -19.74
N ALA A 698 -2.02 25.68 -20.31
CA ALA A 698 -2.17 25.34 -21.71
C ALA A 698 -3.09 24.11 -21.81
N HIS A 699 -4.25 24.30 -22.42
CA HIS A 699 -5.26 23.25 -22.65
C HIS A 699 -5.04 22.68 -24.04
N MET A 700 -4.47 21.48 -24.08
CA MET A 700 -4.07 20.76 -25.30
C MET A 700 -4.97 19.54 -25.45
N ILE A 701 -5.72 19.49 -26.54
CA ILE A 701 -6.61 18.35 -26.86
C ILE A 701 -5.81 17.37 -27.74
N PHE A 702 -6.05 16.07 -27.60
CA PHE A 702 -5.39 15.00 -28.37
C PHE A 702 -6.46 14.07 -28.94
N GLY A 703 -7.00 14.43 -30.11
CA GLY A 703 -8.15 13.74 -30.71
C GLY A 703 -9.40 13.74 -29.80
N ASP A 704 -10.26 12.73 -29.98
CA ASP A 704 -11.51 12.56 -29.21
C ASP A 704 -11.30 11.89 -27.84
N GLU A 705 -10.23 11.11 -27.70
CA GLU A 705 -10.03 10.17 -26.58
C GLU A 705 -9.06 10.69 -25.51
N ALA A 706 -8.36 11.81 -25.73
CA ALA A 706 -7.35 12.32 -24.80
C ALA A 706 -7.27 13.86 -24.77
N SER A 707 -6.87 14.40 -23.62
CA SER A 707 -6.53 15.81 -23.43
C SER A 707 -5.52 15.98 -22.30
N GLN A 708 -4.77 17.08 -22.32
CA GLN A 708 -3.80 17.43 -21.29
C GLN A 708 -3.91 18.91 -20.93
N VAL A 709 -3.86 19.22 -19.63
CA VAL A 709 -3.69 20.58 -19.13
C VAL A 709 -2.29 20.70 -18.55
N ILE A 710 -1.47 21.54 -19.17
CA ILE A 710 -0.10 21.85 -18.72
C ILE A 710 -0.19 23.11 -17.87
N ARG A 711 0.13 23.02 -16.57
CA ARG A 711 -0.03 24.14 -15.62
C ARG A 711 1.30 24.62 -15.07
N LEU A 712 1.45 25.95 -15.05
CA LEU A 712 2.47 26.66 -14.28
C LEU A 712 1.80 27.58 -13.27
N TYR A 713 1.77 27.13 -12.02
CA TYR A 713 1.41 27.94 -10.86
C TYR A 713 2.55 28.90 -10.51
N ASN A 714 2.27 30.11 -10.06
CA ASN A 714 3.31 31.05 -9.65
C ASN A 714 4.17 30.50 -8.50
N ASN A 715 5.47 30.80 -8.52
CA ASN A 715 6.47 30.33 -7.55
C ASN A 715 6.53 28.81 -7.30
N LYS A 716 5.96 27.97 -8.18
CA LYS A 716 6.08 26.51 -8.08
C LYS A 716 7.24 25.98 -8.95
N PRO A 717 8.16 25.19 -8.37
CA PRO A 717 9.36 24.70 -9.06
C PRO A 717 9.12 23.42 -9.89
N TYR A 718 7.98 23.33 -10.57
CA TYR A 718 7.59 22.17 -11.39
C TYR A 718 6.63 22.55 -12.52
N VAL A 719 6.57 21.69 -13.54
CA VAL A 719 5.50 21.69 -14.55
C VAL A 719 4.48 20.62 -14.17
N GLU A 720 3.20 20.98 -13.99
CA GLU A 720 2.13 20.01 -13.77
C GLU A 720 1.49 19.61 -15.10
N PHE A 721 1.48 18.30 -15.39
CA PHE A 721 0.84 17.68 -16.54
C PHE A 721 -0.39 16.90 -16.07
N GLU A 722 -1.58 17.52 -16.10
CA GLU A 722 -2.85 16.82 -15.82
C GLU A 722 -3.36 16.18 -17.12
N TRP A 723 -3.36 14.85 -17.19
CA TRP A 723 -3.87 14.08 -18.32
C TRP A 723 -5.31 13.64 -18.06
N THR A 724 -6.13 13.62 -19.12
CA THR A 724 -7.47 13.01 -19.14
C THR A 724 -7.54 12.08 -20.34
N VAL A 725 -7.76 10.79 -20.10
CA VAL A 725 -7.85 9.77 -21.15
C VAL A 725 -9.16 9.01 -21.02
N GLY A 726 -9.86 8.87 -22.12
CA GLY A 726 -11.15 8.21 -22.26
C GLY A 726 -12.27 9.18 -22.71
N PRO A 727 -13.39 8.65 -23.24
CA PRO A 727 -13.72 7.23 -23.33
C PRO A 727 -12.98 6.53 -24.48
N ILE A 728 -12.10 5.56 -24.15
CA ILE A 728 -11.28 4.86 -25.16
C ILE A 728 -12.20 4.08 -26.10
N ASN A 729 -12.16 4.39 -27.40
CA ASN A 729 -13.05 3.78 -28.38
C ASN A 729 -12.52 2.41 -28.81
N ILE A 730 -13.43 1.43 -28.90
CA ILE A 730 -13.14 0.04 -29.27
C ILE A 730 -14.00 -0.45 -30.45
N LYS A 731 -14.71 0.47 -31.14
CA LYS A 731 -15.54 0.13 -32.33
C LYS A 731 -14.71 -0.34 -33.52
N ASP A 732 -13.44 0.04 -33.56
CA ASP A 732 -12.38 -0.45 -34.45
C ASP A 732 -11.93 -1.88 -34.13
N LYS A 733 -12.37 -2.46 -32.99
CA LYS A 733 -11.96 -3.75 -32.44
C LYS A 733 -10.48 -3.80 -32.04
N ILE A 734 -9.92 -2.64 -31.67
CA ILE A 734 -8.54 -2.49 -31.22
C ILE A 734 -8.55 -2.18 -29.72
N GLY A 735 -7.78 -2.94 -28.93
CA GLY A 735 -7.46 -2.56 -27.56
C GLY A 735 -6.35 -1.50 -27.57
N LYS A 736 -6.43 -0.50 -26.68
CA LYS A 736 -5.49 0.63 -26.65
C LYS A 736 -4.90 0.83 -25.25
N GLU A 737 -3.61 1.13 -25.23
CA GLU A 737 -2.80 1.29 -24.02
C GLU A 737 -2.12 2.66 -24.09
N TYR A 738 -2.70 3.65 -23.41
CA TYR A 738 -2.31 5.06 -23.51
C TYR A 738 -1.15 5.41 -22.60
N ILE A 739 -0.12 6.03 -23.18
CA ILE A 739 1.08 6.49 -22.50
C ILE A 739 1.22 8.01 -22.58
N THR A 740 1.92 8.59 -21.60
CA THR A 740 2.59 9.88 -21.75
C THR A 740 4.07 9.62 -21.95
N LEU A 741 4.66 10.22 -22.98
CA LEU A 741 6.05 10.07 -23.38
C LEU A 741 6.77 11.40 -23.19
N TYR A 742 7.97 11.35 -22.63
CA TYR A 742 8.92 12.44 -22.49
C TYR A 742 10.14 12.09 -23.35
N ASP A 743 10.15 12.55 -24.60
CA ASP A 743 11.22 12.26 -25.55
C ASP A 743 12.24 13.41 -25.61
N THR A 744 13.47 13.13 -25.18
CA THR A 744 14.61 14.06 -25.13
C THR A 744 15.84 13.51 -25.89
N GLN A 745 15.65 12.53 -26.79
CA GLN A 745 16.73 11.84 -27.52
C GLN A 745 17.72 12.77 -28.23
N GLN A 746 17.30 13.95 -28.64
CA GLN A 746 18.15 14.93 -29.33
C GLN A 746 19.14 15.64 -28.39
N THR A 747 18.95 15.56 -27.06
CA THR A 747 19.68 16.38 -26.09
C THR A 747 20.10 15.67 -24.80
N VAL A 748 19.53 14.53 -24.42
CA VAL A 748 19.85 13.81 -23.16
C VAL A 748 20.48 12.46 -23.46
N GLU A 749 21.73 12.29 -23.02
CA GLU A 749 22.47 11.03 -23.16
C GLU A 749 22.40 10.22 -21.85
N SER A 750 21.25 9.56 -21.61
CA SER A 750 21.08 8.63 -20.48
C SER A 750 21.59 7.22 -20.75
N GLY A 751 21.86 6.89 -22.02
CA GLY A 751 22.32 5.57 -22.44
C GLY A 751 21.23 4.50 -22.28
N ASP A 752 21.52 3.45 -21.53
CA ASP A 752 20.59 2.37 -21.16
C ASP A 752 20.07 2.47 -19.72
N LEU A 753 20.47 3.52 -18.97
CA LEU A 753 20.12 3.70 -17.56
C LEU A 753 18.93 4.64 -17.35
N PHE A 754 18.07 4.25 -16.42
CA PHE A 754 16.98 5.05 -15.86
C PHE A 754 16.73 4.62 -14.41
N TYR A 755 15.87 5.34 -13.69
CA TYR A 755 15.70 5.13 -12.25
C TYR A 755 14.22 5.17 -11.87
N THR A 756 13.75 4.21 -11.06
CA THR A 756 12.37 4.17 -10.53
C THR A 756 12.39 3.97 -9.02
N ASP A 757 11.34 4.40 -8.31
CA ASP A 757 11.20 4.06 -6.89
C ASP A 757 10.80 2.59 -6.64
N ALA A 758 11.05 2.12 -5.42
CA ALA A 758 10.46 0.93 -4.82
C ALA A 758 9.37 1.34 -3.81
N ASN A 759 8.10 1.06 -4.14
CA ASN A 759 6.91 1.36 -3.32
C ASN A 759 6.81 2.82 -2.79
N GLY A 760 7.45 3.78 -3.46
CA GLY A 760 7.53 5.19 -3.08
C GLY A 760 8.75 5.63 -2.27
N ARG A 761 9.67 4.70 -1.92
CA ARG A 761 10.82 4.96 -1.01
C ARG A 761 12.18 5.03 -1.70
N GLU A 762 12.97 3.96 -1.63
CA GLU A 762 14.32 3.91 -2.22
C GLU A 762 14.25 3.96 -3.75
N ILE A 763 15.32 4.44 -4.38
CA ILE A 763 15.47 4.45 -5.83
C ILE A 763 16.30 3.26 -6.30
N LEU A 764 15.77 2.57 -7.30
CA LEU A 764 16.40 1.47 -8.00
C LEU A 764 16.93 1.94 -9.35
N GLU A 765 18.20 1.68 -9.60
CA GLU A 765 18.80 1.83 -10.93
C GLU A 765 18.27 0.71 -11.83
N ARG A 766 17.70 1.11 -12.96
CA ARG A 766 17.15 0.22 -13.99
C ARG A 766 18.04 0.31 -15.23
N ARG A 767 18.20 -0.83 -15.90
CA ARG A 767 18.97 -0.92 -17.13
C ARG A 767 18.16 -1.64 -18.20
N ARG A 768 17.96 -0.97 -19.33
CA ARG A 768 17.21 -1.48 -20.48
C ARG A 768 17.84 -2.76 -21.02
N ASP A 769 16.99 -3.74 -21.35
CA ASP A 769 17.34 -5.06 -21.90
C ASP A 769 18.40 -5.83 -21.10
N HIS A 770 18.47 -5.61 -19.79
CA HIS A 770 19.49 -6.18 -18.91
C HIS A 770 18.90 -6.75 -17.61
N ARG A 771 19.57 -7.77 -17.06
CA ARG A 771 19.34 -8.35 -15.73
C ARG A 771 20.70 -8.73 -15.12
N ASN A 772 20.87 -8.55 -13.82
CA ASN A 772 22.19 -8.69 -13.17
C ASN A 772 22.61 -10.15 -12.95
N THR A 773 21.66 -11.05 -12.71
CA THR A 773 21.92 -12.41 -12.19
C THR A 773 21.84 -13.53 -13.24
N TRP A 774 21.38 -13.25 -14.47
CA TRP A 774 21.35 -14.22 -15.58
C TRP A 774 21.54 -13.56 -16.95
N SER A 775 21.83 -14.38 -17.96
CA SER A 775 21.88 -13.94 -19.36
C SER A 775 20.46 -13.71 -19.88
N PHE A 776 19.96 -12.48 -19.77
CA PHE A 776 18.60 -12.12 -20.14
C PHE A 776 18.38 -12.17 -21.67
N ASN A 777 17.40 -12.95 -22.10
CA ASN A 777 16.86 -12.89 -23.44
C ASN A 777 15.52 -12.13 -23.40
N ASN A 778 15.51 -10.85 -23.78
CA ASN A 778 14.27 -10.09 -23.79
C ASN A 778 13.39 -10.51 -24.98
N THR A 779 12.20 -11.04 -24.68
CA THR A 779 11.23 -11.48 -25.70
C THR A 779 10.23 -10.38 -26.08
N GLU A 780 10.05 -9.37 -25.24
CA GLU A 780 9.14 -8.23 -25.46
C GLU A 780 9.84 -6.93 -25.03
N HIS A 781 10.43 -6.20 -25.98
CA HIS A 781 11.26 -5.03 -25.69
C HIS A 781 10.54 -3.94 -24.87
N VAL A 782 9.25 -3.69 -25.14
CA VAL A 782 8.45 -2.75 -24.34
C VAL A 782 8.20 -3.34 -22.95
N ALA A 783 7.47 -4.45 -22.88
CA ALA A 783 6.94 -4.98 -21.62
C ALA A 783 8.01 -5.47 -20.64
N GLY A 784 9.15 -5.98 -21.14
CA GLY A 784 10.30 -6.41 -20.33
C GLY A 784 11.15 -5.27 -19.75
N ASN A 785 10.88 -4.01 -20.15
CA ASN A 785 11.57 -2.80 -19.66
C ASN A 785 10.64 -1.83 -18.90
N TYR A 786 9.37 -2.22 -18.69
CA TYR A 786 8.45 -1.52 -17.79
C TYR A 786 8.63 -1.98 -16.34
N PHE A 787 8.60 -1.03 -15.42
CA PHE A 787 8.71 -1.21 -13.97
C PHE A 787 7.61 -0.41 -13.26
N PRO A 788 7.24 -0.77 -12.01
CA PRO A 788 6.29 0.02 -11.23
C PRO A 788 6.86 1.37 -10.81
N VAL A 789 6.02 2.41 -10.87
CA VAL A 789 6.34 3.79 -10.47
C VAL A 789 5.26 4.28 -9.50
N ASN A 790 5.55 4.29 -8.19
CA ASN A 790 4.59 4.67 -7.15
C ASN A 790 4.72 6.13 -6.67
N SER A 791 5.80 6.80 -7.08
CA SER A 791 6.08 8.19 -6.76
C SER A 791 6.91 8.90 -7.82
N ARG A 792 7.91 8.26 -8.47
CA ARG A 792 8.82 8.89 -9.43
C ARG A 792 9.60 7.94 -10.35
N ILE A 793 9.84 8.43 -11.57
CA ILE A 793 10.81 7.92 -12.54
C ILE A 793 11.74 9.04 -12.98
N TYR A 794 13.01 8.77 -13.28
CA TYR A 794 13.92 9.76 -13.84
C TYR A 794 15.03 9.20 -14.73
N ILE A 795 15.56 10.08 -15.59
CA ILE A 795 16.77 9.88 -16.40
C ILE A 795 17.79 10.98 -16.10
N GLN A 796 19.07 10.67 -16.27
CA GLN A 796 20.19 11.57 -16.02
C GLN A 796 21.10 11.68 -17.24
N ASP A 797 21.51 12.91 -17.59
CA ASP A 797 22.69 13.14 -18.41
C ASP A 797 23.85 13.48 -17.47
N LYS A 798 24.71 12.49 -17.21
CA LYS A 798 25.85 12.62 -16.28
C LYS A 798 26.95 13.54 -16.82
N ALA A 799 27.04 13.73 -18.14
CA ALA A 799 28.01 14.63 -18.76
C ALA A 799 27.58 16.10 -18.67
N LYS A 800 26.28 16.38 -18.80
CA LYS A 800 25.68 17.72 -18.67
C LYS A 800 25.29 18.07 -17.23
N ASN A 801 25.35 17.12 -16.30
CA ASN A 801 24.87 17.24 -14.91
C ASN A 801 23.40 17.68 -14.87
N GLN A 802 22.54 16.99 -15.64
CA GLN A 802 21.11 17.28 -15.75
C GLN A 802 20.28 16.04 -15.39
N GLN A 803 19.12 16.25 -14.76
CA GLN A 803 18.16 15.22 -14.43
C GLN A 803 16.75 15.71 -14.78
N LEU A 804 16.01 14.88 -15.54
CA LEU A 804 14.57 15.04 -15.74
C LEU A 804 13.86 13.99 -14.89
N THR A 805 13.07 14.44 -13.91
CA THR A 805 12.27 13.58 -13.02
C THR A 805 10.79 13.82 -13.24
N VAL A 806 10.01 12.74 -13.29
CA VAL A 806 8.54 12.77 -13.38
C VAL A 806 7.97 12.13 -12.11
N LEU A 807 7.10 12.84 -11.40
CA LEU A 807 6.37 12.33 -10.23
C LEU A 807 4.96 11.86 -10.63
N THR A 808 4.42 10.81 -10.00
CA THR A 808 3.10 10.22 -10.32
C THR A 808 2.09 10.34 -9.17
N ASP A 809 0.80 10.57 -9.46
CA ASP A 809 -0.27 10.69 -8.44
C ASP A 809 -0.92 9.35 -8.05
N ARG A 810 -0.41 8.25 -8.60
CA ARG A 810 -0.83 6.85 -8.42
C ARG A 810 0.30 5.91 -8.87
N SER A 811 0.08 4.60 -8.72
CA SER A 811 0.93 3.62 -9.41
C SER A 811 0.70 3.73 -10.92
N GLU A 812 1.79 3.85 -11.66
CA GLU A 812 1.83 3.77 -13.12
C GLU A 812 2.96 2.78 -13.50
N GLY A 813 2.83 2.09 -14.63
CA GLY A 813 3.94 1.34 -15.22
C GLY A 813 4.77 2.27 -16.09
N GLY A 814 6.09 2.28 -15.96
CA GLY A 814 6.94 3.14 -16.78
C GLY A 814 8.33 2.59 -17.05
N GLY A 815 8.99 3.15 -18.06
CA GLY A 815 10.30 2.70 -18.53
C GLY A 815 11.01 3.72 -19.41
N SER A 816 12.24 3.39 -19.82
CA SER A 816 13.04 4.15 -20.78
C SER A 816 13.45 3.21 -21.91
N LEU A 817 12.80 3.32 -23.07
CA LEU A 817 13.02 2.41 -24.22
C LEU A 817 14.17 2.86 -25.13
N GLU A 818 14.56 4.13 -25.07
CA GLU A 818 15.69 4.70 -25.81
C GLU A 818 16.53 5.59 -24.89
N SER A 819 17.75 5.96 -25.30
CA SER A 819 18.55 6.95 -24.53
C SER A 819 17.84 8.30 -24.57
N GLY A 820 17.53 8.89 -23.42
CA GLY A 820 16.81 10.16 -23.36
C GLY A 820 15.28 10.04 -23.49
N THR A 821 14.67 8.85 -23.41
CA THR A 821 13.21 8.73 -23.30
C THR A 821 12.75 8.26 -21.92
N MET A 822 11.58 8.70 -21.51
CA MET A 822 10.77 8.07 -20.46
C MET A 822 9.32 7.99 -20.90
N GLU A 823 8.66 6.87 -20.69
CA GLU A 823 7.23 6.74 -20.90
C GLU A 823 6.55 6.11 -19.68
N LEU A 824 5.31 6.54 -19.43
CA LEU A 824 4.44 6.03 -18.37
C LEU A 824 3.06 5.70 -18.94
N LEU A 825 2.54 4.52 -18.60
CA LEU A 825 1.25 4.00 -19.01
C LEU A 825 0.17 4.50 -18.05
N VAL A 826 -0.77 5.30 -18.56
CA VAL A 826 -1.74 6.08 -17.78
C VAL A 826 -3.17 5.53 -17.82
N HIS A 827 -3.54 4.84 -18.91
CA HIS A 827 -4.84 4.17 -19.02
C HIS A 827 -4.82 3.03 -20.06
N ARG A 828 -5.67 2.02 -19.88
CA ARG A 828 -5.74 0.81 -20.72
C ARG A 828 -7.19 0.40 -20.93
N ARG A 829 -7.57 0.05 -22.16
CA ARG A 829 -8.86 -0.61 -22.46
C ARG A 829 -8.65 -1.74 -23.45
N LEU A 830 -8.94 -2.96 -23.02
CA LEU A 830 -8.54 -4.21 -23.68
C LEU A 830 -9.75 -5.05 -24.06
N LEU A 831 -9.59 -5.88 -25.09
CA LEU A 831 -10.67 -6.67 -25.70
C LEU A 831 -10.54 -8.18 -25.48
N TYR A 832 -9.45 -8.60 -24.85
CA TYR A 832 -9.12 -9.99 -24.60
C TYR A 832 -8.76 -10.15 -23.12
N ASP A 833 -9.04 -11.34 -22.61
CA ASP A 833 -8.52 -11.84 -21.34
C ASP A 833 -7.13 -12.45 -21.60
N ASP A 834 -6.17 -12.24 -20.71
CA ASP A 834 -4.80 -12.77 -20.83
C ASP A 834 -4.64 -14.20 -20.30
N HIS A 835 -5.72 -14.83 -19.84
CA HIS A 835 -5.79 -16.24 -19.41
C HIS A 835 -4.90 -16.57 -18.21
N PHE A 836 -4.67 -15.58 -17.33
CA PHE A 836 -4.01 -15.79 -16.03
C PHE A 836 -4.99 -16.04 -14.86
N GLY A 837 -6.31 -16.00 -15.12
CA GLY A 837 -7.34 -16.54 -14.22
C GLY A 837 -8.57 -15.66 -14.06
N VAL A 838 -8.43 -14.34 -14.18
CA VAL A 838 -9.53 -13.38 -14.00
C VAL A 838 -10.72 -13.63 -14.95
N GLY A 839 -10.48 -14.11 -16.17
CA GLY A 839 -11.53 -14.53 -17.10
C GLY A 839 -12.43 -13.38 -17.56
N GLU A 840 -11.88 -12.17 -17.68
CA GLU A 840 -12.56 -10.92 -18.02
C GLU A 840 -11.56 -9.95 -18.69
N PRO A 841 -11.82 -9.45 -19.92
CA PRO A 841 -11.02 -8.36 -20.49
C PRO A 841 -11.08 -7.10 -19.61
N LEU A 842 -9.95 -6.37 -19.51
CA LEU A 842 -9.89 -5.06 -18.84
C LEU A 842 -10.63 -3.99 -19.67
N ASN A 843 -11.96 -3.98 -19.55
CA ASN A 843 -12.87 -3.19 -20.38
C ASN A 843 -13.79 -2.31 -19.50
N GLU A 844 -13.18 -1.50 -18.65
CA GLU A 844 -13.88 -0.65 -17.69
C GLU A 844 -14.80 0.37 -18.37
N THR A 845 -16.01 0.57 -17.82
CA THR A 845 -17.01 1.51 -18.34
C THR A 845 -17.40 2.59 -17.34
N GLY A 846 -17.61 3.81 -17.83
CA GLY A 846 -18.13 4.93 -17.06
C GLY A 846 -19.65 4.90 -16.87
N ALA A 847 -20.19 5.97 -16.27
CA ALA A 847 -21.61 6.10 -15.91
C ALA A 847 -22.59 6.07 -17.10
N ASP A 848 -22.11 6.29 -18.33
CA ASP A 848 -22.87 6.24 -19.59
C ASP A 848 -22.75 4.90 -20.33
N GLY A 849 -21.97 3.95 -19.79
CA GLY A 849 -21.66 2.67 -20.43
C GLY A 849 -20.59 2.73 -21.53
N GLN A 850 -20.01 3.90 -21.81
CA GLN A 850 -18.81 4.02 -22.65
C GLN A 850 -17.56 3.70 -21.84
N GLY A 851 -16.37 3.74 -22.46
CA GLY A 851 -15.12 3.44 -21.76
C GLY A 851 -14.85 4.43 -20.62
N LEU A 852 -14.38 3.94 -19.48
CA LEU A 852 -14.10 4.77 -18.31
C LEU A 852 -13.15 5.94 -18.67
N VAL A 853 -13.51 7.15 -18.26
CA VAL A 853 -12.64 8.34 -18.35
C VAL A 853 -11.78 8.42 -17.10
N VAL A 854 -10.47 8.42 -17.25
CA VAL A 854 -9.51 8.54 -16.14
C VAL A 854 -8.75 9.85 -16.25
N ARG A 855 -8.67 10.56 -15.13
CA ARG A 855 -7.86 11.77 -14.97
C ARG A 855 -6.81 11.55 -13.88
N GLY A 856 -5.58 11.92 -14.18
CA GLY A 856 -4.45 11.90 -13.26
C GLY A 856 -3.48 13.03 -13.56
N LYS A 857 -2.40 13.10 -12.77
CA LYS A 857 -1.41 14.16 -12.96
C LYS A 857 0.01 13.69 -12.68
N GLN A 858 0.92 14.29 -13.41
CA GLN A 858 2.35 14.13 -13.23
C GLN A 858 3.02 15.47 -12.98
N LEU A 859 4.10 15.49 -12.20
CA LEU A 859 4.93 16.69 -12.01
C LEU A 859 6.30 16.46 -12.64
N ALA A 860 6.64 17.22 -13.68
CA ALA A 860 7.97 17.20 -14.28
C ALA A 860 8.89 18.21 -13.60
N LEU A 861 10.09 17.76 -13.29
CA LEU A 861 11.14 18.48 -12.58
C LEU A 861 12.41 18.43 -13.44
N LEU A 862 12.96 19.60 -13.77
CA LEU A 862 14.23 19.72 -14.49
C LEU A 862 15.23 20.44 -13.59
N ASP A 863 16.24 19.73 -13.12
CA ASP A 863 17.30 20.30 -12.26
C ASP A 863 18.64 19.60 -12.54
N THR A 864 19.69 20.00 -11.82
CA THR A 864 20.96 19.28 -11.80
C THR A 864 20.85 17.99 -11.00
N ILE A 865 21.70 16.99 -11.29
CA ILE A 865 21.70 15.70 -10.60
C ILE A 865 21.86 15.89 -9.08
N LYS A 866 22.71 16.84 -8.67
CA LYS A 866 22.98 17.14 -7.26
C LYS A 866 21.81 17.76 -6.52
N ASP A 867 21.05 18.64 -7.18
CA ASP A 867 20.00 19.44 -6.51
C ASP A 867 18.61 18.80 -6.63
N SER A 868 18.41 17.88 -7.59
CA SER A 868 17.12 17.23 -7.86
C SER A 868 16.53 16.46 -6.65
N PRO A 869 17.31 15.74 -5.82
CA PRO A 869 16.77 15.01 -4.67
C PRO A 869 15.99 15.87 -3.67
N ALA A 870 16.53 17.04 -3.28
CA ALA A 870 15.87 17.99 -2.39
C ALA A 870 14.47 18.40 -2.90
N LEU A 871 14.34 18.49 -4.22
CA LEU A 871 13.10 18.85 -4.90
C LEU A 871 12.15 17.66 -5.03
N HIS A 872 12.58 16.54 -5.61
CA HIS A 872 11.69 15.43 -5.93
C HIS A 872 11.21 14.67 -4.69
N ARG A 873 12.03 14.55 -3.64
CA ARG A 873 11.66 13.92 -2.36
C ARG A 873 10.55 14.70 -1.66
N SER A 874 10.75 16.01 -1.52
CA SER A 874 9.80 16.89 -0.83
C SER A 874 8.49 17.08 -1.61
N LEU A 875 8.54 17.14 -2.95
CA LEU A 875 7.34 17.22 -3.78
C LEU A 875 6.56 15.90 -3.85
N ALA A 876 7.23 14.74 -3.96
CA ALA A 876 6.55 13.45 -3.93
C ALA A 876 5.78 13.26 -2.61
N LEU A 877 6.42 13.58 -1.48
CA LEU A 877 5.78 13.56 -0.17
C LEU A 877 4.58 14.52 -0.09
N ARG A 878 4.69 15.75 -0.61
CA ARG A 878 3.58 16.72 -0.66
C ARG A 878 2.43 16.29 -1.57
N MET A 879 2.72 15.59 -2.66
CA MET A 879 1.68 15.10 -3.57
C MET A 879 0.93 13.91 -2.96
N TYR A 880 1.65 13.04 -2.25
CA TYR A 880 1.05 11.93 -1.52
C TYR A 880 0.27 12.37 -0.28
N MET A 881 0.88 13.18 0.59
CA MET A 881 0.27 13.78 1.79
C MET A 881 -0.27 15.17 1.50
N ALA A 882 -0.98 15.32 0.38
CA ALA A 882 -1.63 16.57 -0.02
C ALA A 882 -2.64 17.07 1.05
N PRO A 883 -2.79 18.39 1.23
CA PRO A 883 -3.75 18.95 2.19
C PRO A 883 -5.19 18.55 1.89
N SER A 884 -5.95 18.26 2.95
CA SER A 884 -7.38 17.93 2.85
C SER A 884 -8.24 19.20 2.94
N VAL A 885 -9.13 19.39 1.96
CA VAL A 885 -9.96 20.59 1.81
C VAL A 885 -11.41 20.26 2.18
N SER A 886 -11.97 21.04 3.11
CA SER A 886 -13.35 20.91 3.57
C SER A 886 -14.08 22.26 3.58
N PHE A 887 -15.40 22.20 3.48
CA PHE A 887 -16.28 23.35 3.32
C PHE A 887 -17.34 23.40 4.41
N SER A 888 -17.72 24.59 4.85
CA SER A 888 -18.85 24.76 5.77
C SER A 888 -19.57 26.10 5.58
N PRO A 889 -20.88 26.22 5.88
CA PRO A 889 -21.64 27.43 5.57
C PRO A 889 -21.17 28.65 6.35
N LEU A 890 -21.03 29.80 5.69
CA LEU A 890 -20.71 31.07 6.34
C LEU A 890 -22.00 31.86 6.59
N THR A 891 -22.42 31.94 7.86
CA THR A 891 -23.69 32.57 8.29
C THR A 891 -23.51 33.97 8.91
N MET A 892 -22.28 34.49 8.89
CA MET A 892 -21.84 35.70 9.57
C MET A 892 -20.68 36.33 8.79
N THR A 893 -20.24 37.55 9.13
CA THR A 893 -19.08 38.13 8.42
C THR A 893 -17.78 37.40 8.76
N PRO A 894 -16.73 37.44 7.90
CA PRO A 894 -15.42 36.87 8.23
C PRO A 894 -14.87 37.35 9.56
N GLU A 895 -15.09 38.62 9.91
CA GLU A 895 -14.63 39.21 11.18
C GLU A 895 -15.37 38.61 12.39
N GLN A 896 -16.67 38.37 12.27
CA GLN A 896 -17.46 37.68 13.30
C GLN A 896 -17.04 36.22 13.45
N ALA A 897 -16.74 35.53 12.34
CA ALA A 897 -16.24 34.17 12.34
C ALA A 897 -14.84 34.08 12.97
N MET A 898 -13.93 35.01 12.67
CA MET A 898 -12.60 35.11 13.29
C MET A 898 -12.65 35.37 14.80
N VAL A 899 -13.71 36.02 15.32
CA VAL A 899 -13.92 36.15 16.78
C VAL A 899 -14.38 34.83 17.41
N LYS A 900 -15.25 34.07 16.73
CA LYS A 900 -15.84 32.81 17.24
C LYS A 900 -14.98 31.56 17.04
N TYR A 901 -14.12 31.56 16.03
CA TYR A 901 -13.36 30.37 15.61
C TYR A 901 -11.85 30.63 15.55
N ASN A 902 -11.07 29.60 15.84
CA ASN A 902 -9.66 29.51 15.50
C ASN A 902 -9.59 29.32 13.97
N THR A 903 -9.19 30.35 13.24
CA THR A 903 -9.08 30.31 11.77
C THR A 903 -7.72 29.82 11.28
N GLN A 904 -6.72 29.73 12.16
CA GLN A 904 -5.43 29.13 11.88
C GLN A 904 -4.90 28.49 13.16
N TRP A 905 -4.37 27.26 13.05
CA TRP A 905 -3.95 26.46 14.20
C TRP A 905 -2.90 25.43 13.81
N SER A 906 -1.99 25.09 14.73
CA SER A 906 -0.94 24.09 14.55
C SER A 906 -0.76 23.21 15.78
N ALA A 907 -0.57 21.92 15.55
CA ALA A 907 -0.13 20.94 16.56
C ALA A 907 1.34 21.09 16.95
N LEU A 908 2.12 21.94 16.27
CA LEU A 908 3.58 22.04 16.40
C LEU A 908 4.04 23.49 16.61
N LYS A 909 4.88 23.71 17.62
CA LYS A 909 5.54 25.01 17.90
C LYS A 909 6.57 25.37 16.83
N LYS A 910 7.14 24.36 16.17
CA LYS A 910 8.14 24.46 15.12
C LYS A 910 7.90 23.36 14.08
N PRO A 911 8.15 23.61 12.78
CA PRO A 911 8.19 22.55 11.79
C PRO A 911 9.19 21.44 12.18
N LEU A 912 8.91 20.21 11.75
CA LEU A 912 9.88 19.12 11.77
C LEU A 912 11.09 19.45 10.85
N PRO A 913 12.26 18.80 11.04
CA PRO A 913 13.37 18.87 10.09
C PRO A 913 12.90 18.55 8.67
N ALA A 914 13.42 19.25 7.65
CA ALA A 914 12.96 19.14 6.25
C ALA A 914 13.14 17.73 5.63
N ASN A 915 14.01 16.91 6.22
CA ASN A 915 14.27 15.51 5.88
C ASN A 915 13.48 14.49 6.69
N VAL A 916 12.61 14.92 7.62
CA VAL A 916 11.78 14.05 8.45
C VAL A 916 10.29 14.19 8.12
N HIS A 917 9.61 13.05 7.98
CA HIS A 917 8.15 12.96 7.90
C HIS A 917 7.56 12.24 9.12
N MET A 918 6.32 12.60 9.49
CA MET A 918 5.52 11.94 10.53
C MET A 918 4.58 10.94 9.86
N LEU A 919 5.10 9.73 9.64
CA LEU A 919 4.46 8.67 8.87
C LEU A 919 3.19 8.10 9.52
N THR A 920 3.08 8.16 10.85
CA THR A 920 1.88 7.73 11.60
C THR A 920 1.74 8.54 12.89
N LEU A 921 0.51 8.98 13.16
CA LEU A 921 0.06 9.52 14.44
C LEU A 921 -1.37 9.00 14.63
N GLU A 922 -1.56 8.07 15.57
CA GLU A 922 -2.81 7.33 15.72
C GLU A 922 -3.09 6.99 17.20
N GLN A 923 -4.35 6.92 17.63
CA GLN A 923 -4.70 6.38 18.94
C GLN A 923 -4.34 4.90 19.02
N TRP A 924 -3.57 4.51 20.04
CA TRP A 924 -3.19 3.12 20.28
C TRP A 924 -4.03 2.53 21.41
N VAL A 925 -4.97 1.66 21.05
CA VAL A 925 -5.82 0.96 22.03
C VAL A 925 -5.10 -0.31 22.46
N SER A 926 -4.64 -0.35 23.71
CA SER A 926 -3.83 -1.46 24.23
C SER A 926 -4.60 -2.80 24.27
N PRO A 927 -3.98 -3.93 23.88
CA PRO A 927 -4.62 -5.26 23.86
C PRO A 927 -5.00 -5.84 25.24
N SER A 928 -4.62 -5.21 26.36
CA SER A 928 -4.72 -5.84 27.70
C SER A 928 -5.24 -4.94 28.82
N ILE A 929 -5.88 -3.80 28.51
CA ILE A 929 -6.34 -2.83 29.52
C ILE A 929 -7.85 -2.57 29.41
N THR A 930 -8.59 -3.09 30.39
CA THR A 930 -9.98 -2.71 30.73
C THR A 930 -10.09 -1.20 31.05
N PRO A 931 -11.28 -0.59 30.90
CA PRO A 931 -11.48 0.70 30.22
C PRO A 931 -10.41 1.77 30.49
N VAL A 932 -9.88 2.30 29.39
CA VAL A 932 -8.67 3.11 29.31
C VAL A 932 -8.68 4.35 30.22
N GLU A 933 -8.03 4.25 31.39
CA GLU A 933 -7.60 5.42 32.19
C GLU A 933 -6.37 6.13 31.57
N VAL A 934 -5.66 5.46 30.65
CA VAL A 934 -4.34 5.88 30.13
C VAL A 934 -4.33 5.91 28.59
N SER A 935 -4.53 7.09 27.98
CA SER A 935 -4.43 7.25 26.53
C SER A 935 -3.00 6.99 26.04
N GLN A 936 -2.88 6.10 25.06
CA GLN A 936 -1.64 5.81 24.32
C GLN A 936 -1.81 6.16 22.85
N ILE A 937 -0.71 6.46 22.18
CA ILE A 937 -0.65 6.76 20.75
C ILE A 937 0.49 6.01 20.08
N LEU A 938 0.28 5.63 18.82
CA LEU A 938 1.31 5.11 17.93
C LEU A 938 1.91 6.28 17.14
N LEU A 939 3.23 6.40 17.20
CA LEU A 939 4.03 7.41 16.52
C LEU A 939 5.02 6.72 15.58
N ARG A 940 5.06 7.17 14.32
CA ARG A 940 6.15 6.85 13.40
C ARG A 940 6.75 8.11 12.82
N PHE A 941 8.07 8.20 12.90
CA PHE A 941 8.87 9.19 12.17
C PHE A 941 9.73 8.45 11.15
N GLU A 942 9.95 9.05 9.99
CA GLU A 942 10.88 8.53 8.99
C GLU A 942 11.82 9.60 8.45
N HIS A 943 12.99 9.19 8.01
CA HIS A 943 13.89 10.00 7.21
C HIS A 943 13.67 9.73 5.72
N ILE A 944 13.28 10.75 4.94
CA ILE A 944 12.77 10.54 3.58
C ILE A 944 13.85 10.47 2.49
N TYR A 945 15.09 10.85 2.82
CA TYR A 945 16.26 10.83 1.93
C TYR A 945 17.14 9.60 2.18
N GLU A 946 17.79 9.13 1.11
CA GLU A 946 18.81 8.07 1.14
C GLU A 946 20.18 8.62 1.55
N LYS A 947 21.08 7.74 1.98
CA LYS A 947 22.49 8.05 2.30
C LYS A 947 23.15 8.64 1.04
N ASP A 948 23.89 9.73 1.24
CA ASP A 948 24.67 10.43 0.20
C ASP A 948 23.84 11.00 -0.99
N GLU A 949 22.51 11.04 -0.88
CA GLU A 949 21.60 11.55 -1.92
C GLU A 949 21.63 13.08 -2.04
N ASP A 950 21.66 13.80 -0.92
CA ASP A 950 21.80 15.26 -0.81
C ASP A 950 22.78 15.61 0.33
N PRO A 951 23.75 16.54 0.11
CA PRO A 951 24.81 16.82 1.08
C PRO A 951 24.34 17.37 2.43
N VAL A 952 23.10 17.89 2.54
CA VAL A 952 22.53 18.47 3.76
C VAL A 952 21.35 17.63 4.27
N LEU A 953 20.45 17.22 3.38
CA LEU A 953 19.20 16.54 3.71
C LEU A 953 19.38 15.03 3.91
N SER A 954 20.51 14.45 3.46
CA SER A 954 20.91 13.08 3.80
C SER A 954 21.72 12.96 5.10
N GLN A 955 21.79 14.03 5.90
CA GLN A 955 22.44 14.00 7.22
C GLN A 955 21.44 13.61 8.34
N PRO A 956 21.89 12.99 9.43
CA PRO A 956 21.01 12.53 10.51
C PRO A 956 20.17 13.68 11.09
N ALA A 957 18.88 13.41 11.33
CA ALA A 957 17.90 14.43 11.68
C ALA A 957 17.28 14.20 13.06
N THR A 958 17.13 15.26 13.86
CA THR A 958 16.61 15.17 15.22
C THR A 958 15.25 15.85 15.37
N VAL A 959 14.23 15.09 15.77
CA VAL A 959 12.90 15.54 16.16
C VAL A 959 12.90 15.90 17.64
N ASN A 960 12.26 17.00 18.03
CA ASN A 960 12.03 17.38 19.42
C ASN A 960 10.58 17.09 19.82
N LEU A 961 10.36 16.14 20.73
CA LEU A 961 9.03 15.74 21.16
C LEU A 961 8.32 16.80 22.01
N THR A 962 9.04 17.81 22.52
CA THR A 962 8.45 18.92 23.28
C THR A 962 7.85 20.00 22.40
N ASP A 963 8.02 19.94 21.07
CA ASP A 963 7.43 20.90 20.14
C ASP A 963 5.94 20.64 19.84
N PHE A 964 5.38 19.49 20.22
CA PHE A 964 3.93 19.26 20.17
C PHE A 964 3.16 20.19 21.14
N THR A 965 1.98 20.65 20.72
CA THR A 965 1.13 21.60 21.47
C THR A 965 -0.11 20.94 22.09
N THR A 966 -0.60 19.84 21.52
CA THR A 966 -1.86 19.17 21.90
C THR A 966 -1.72 18.17 23.05
N PHE A 967 -0.55 17.56 23.20
CA PHE A 967 -0.30 16.53 24.19
C PHE A 967 1.12 16.59 24.73
N LYS A 968 1.31 15.99 25.92
CA LYS A 968 2.62 15.76 26.52
C LYS A 968 2.83 14.26 26.66
N ILE A 969 3.94 13.76 26.12
CA ILE A 969 4.39 12.37 26.30
C ILE A 969 4.98 12.22 27.70
N GLU A 970 4.53 11.20 28.44
CA GLU A 970 5.02 10.85 29.79
C GLU A 970 5.96 9.65 29.79
N ALA A 971 5.71 8.70 28.89
CA ALA A 971 6.53 7.52 28.71
C ALA A 971 6.46 7.12 27.23
N MET A 972 7.52 6.52 26.72
CA MET A 972 7.58 6.03 25.35
C MET A 972 8.31 4.70 25.32
N ARG A 973 7.93 3.82 24.39
CA ARG A 973 8.61 2.55 24.12
C ARG A 973 8.78 2.39 22.62
N GLU A 974 10.00 2.08 22.20
CA GLU A 974 10.32 1.81 20.80
C GLU A 974 9.96 0.37 20.41
N LEU A 975 9.45 0.21 19.20
CA LEU A 975 8.94 -1.04 18.64
C LEU A 975 9.56 -1.30 17.26
N THR A 976 9.47 -2.54 16.79
CA THR A 976 9.60 -2.91 15.37
C THR A 976 8.65 -2.08 14.48
N LEU A 977 8.92 -2.03 13.18
CA LEU A 977 8.13 -1.23 12.24
C LEU A 977 6.64 -1.60 12.24
N GLY A 978 6.31 -2.88 12.44
CA GLY A 978 4.95 -3.39 12.54
C GLY A 978 4.23 -3.08 13.86
N ALA A 979 4.88 -2.41 14.82
CA ALA A 979 4.38 -2.13 16.16
C ALA A 979 4.02 -3.39 17.00
N ASN A 980 4.60 -4.55 16.65
CA ASN A 980 4.25 -5.87 17.18
C ASN A 980 5.28 -6.49 18.15
N LEU A 981 6.43 -5.83 18.35
CA LEU A 981 7.51 -6.30 19.22
C LEU A 981 8.32 -5.11 19.75
N PRO A 982 8.66 -5.03 21.05
CA PRO A 982 9.64 -4.05 21.55
C PRO A 982 10.98 -4.20 20.82
N LEU A 983 11.56 -3.10 20.34
CA LEU A 983 12.78 -3.17 19.53
C LEU A 983 13.96 -3.77 20.31
N SER A 984 13.99 -3.60 21.63
CA SER A 984 14.94 -4.23 22.56
C SER A 984 14.81 -5.76 22.67
N GLU A 985 13.69 -6.33 22.23
CA GLU A 985 13.41 -7.78 22.23
C GLU A 985 13.59 -8.41 20.83
N LEU A 986 13.97 -7.61 19.82
CA LEU A 986 14.17 -8.07 18.46
C LEU A 986 15.40 -8.98 18.35
N ASN A 987 15.16 -10.28 18.27
CA ASN A 987 16.19 -11.29 18.01
C ASN A 987 15.83 -12.12 16.77
N ARG A 988 16.40 -11.74 15.62
CA ARG A 988 16.26 -12.46 14.34
C ARG A 988 17.37 -13.50 14.14
N LEU A 989 17.05 -14.60 13.47
CA LEU A 989 18.00 -15.63 13.05
C LEU A 989 19.19 -15.02 12.28
N PRO A 990 20.45 -15.34 12.63
CA PRO A 990 21.63 -14.85 11.93
C PRO A 990 21.89 -15.69 10.68
N TRP A 991 22.22 -15.04 9.56
CA TRP A 991 22.54 -15.72 8.30
C TRP A 991 23.96 -15.39 7.85
N ARG A 992 24.67 -16.39 7.33
CA ARG A 992 26.00 -16.22 6.74
C ARG A 992 25.86 -16.25 5.23
N TYR A 993 26.47 -15.30 4.54
CA TYR A 993 26.45 -15.24 3.09
C TYR A 993 27.81 -14.78 2.55
N ILE A 994 28.03 -14.93 1.25
CA ILE A 994 29.21 -14.38 0.56
C ILE A 994 28.96 -12.87 0.36
N PRO A 995 29.71 -11.97 1.02
CA PRO A 995 29.49 -10.54 0.89
C PRO A 995 30.00 -10.03 -0.46
N ASP A 996 29.19 -9.18 -1.11
CA ASP A 996 29.71 -8.20 -2.07
C ASP A 996 30.77 -7.34 -1.38
N SER A 997 31.86 -7.04 -2.06
CA SER A 997 32.97 -6.29 -1.48
C SER A 997 32.70 -4.77 -1.40
N GLU A 998 31.83 -4.36 -0.48
CA GLU A 998 31.81 -3.02 0.15
C GLU A 998 30.74 -2.93 1.27
N GLU A 999 31.17 -2.36 2.42
CA GLU A 999 30.44 -1.88 3.62
C GLU A 999 29.20 -2.62 4.19
N SER A 1000 29.17 -2.77 5.52
CA SER A 1000 27.93 -2.86 6.31
C SER A 1000 27.97 -1.89 7.51
N LEU A 1001 26.85 -1.22 7.77
CA LEU A 1001 26.53 -0.70 9.10
C LEU A 1001 26.08 -1.89 9.95
N SER A 1002 26.70 -2.07 11.11
CA SER A 1002 26.52 -3.28 11.91
C SER A 1002 25.16 -3.33 12.63
N LYS A 1003 24.60 -4.53 12.79
CA LYS A 1003 23.44 -4.81 13.65
C LYS A 1003 23.57 -4.24 15.07
N GLU A 1004 24.79 -4.06 15.56
CA GLU A 1004 25.06 -3.46 16.87
C GLU A 1004 24.68 -1.97 16.94
N GLU A 1005 24.80 -1.18 15.87
CA GLU A 1005 24.52 0.25 15.93
C GLU A 1005 23.02 0.56 16.03
N LEU A 1006 22.16 -0.17 15.32
CA LEU A 1006 20.71 -0.04 15.51
C LEU A 1006 20.29 -0.41 16.94
N LEU A 1007 20.75 -1.55 17.45
CA LEU A 1007 20.41 -2.01 18.80
C LEU A 1007 20.93 -1.07 19.90
N ARG A 1008 22.08 -0.41 19.70
CA ARG A 1008 22.63 0.61 20.63
C ARG A 1008 21.80 1.90 20.68
N THR A 1009 20.88 2.14 19.73
CA THR A 1009 19.99 3.32 19.74
C THR A 1009 18.57 3.05 20.28
N ALA A 1010 18.26 1.80 20.61
CA ALA A 1010 16.96 1.42 21.16
C ALA A 1010 16.73 2.07 22.54
N ILE A 1011 15.65 2.83 22.68
CA ILE A 1011 15.34 3.58 23.91
C ILE A 1011 14.78 2.62 24.97
N PRO A 1012 15.43 2.47 26.16
CA PRO A 1012 14.89 1.68 27.26
C PRO A 1012 13.58 2.26 27.80
N HIS A 1013 12.78 1.44 28.48
CA HIS A 1013 11.55 1.90 29.11
C HIS A 1013 11.83 2.69 30.40
N SER A 1014 12.22 3.96 30.23
CA SER A 1014 12.41 4.97 31.27
C SER A 1014 11.93 6.35 30.75
N ASP A 1015 12.25 7.45 31.45
CA ASP A 1015 11.81 8.80 31.09
C ASP A 1015 11.94 9.09 29.58
N PRO A 1016 10.90 9.62 28.91
CA PRO A 1016 10.87 9.75 27.47
C PRO A 1016 11.97 10.74 27.03
N PRO A 1017 12.83 10.35 26.08
CA PRO A 1017 13.86 11.26 25.60
C PRO A 1017 13.18 12.47 24.98
N THR A 1018 13.67 13.66 25.28
CA THR A 1018 13.13 14.92 24.73
C THR A 1018 13.29 14.99 23.21
N THR A 1019 14.16 14.17 22.63
CA THR A 1019 14.50 14.15 21.21
C THR A 1019 14.63 12.73 20.66
N ILE A 1020 14.35 12.57 19.36
CA ILE A 1020 14.55 11.33 18.59
C ILE A 1020 15.42 11.67 17.38
N THR A 1021 16.55 11.00 17.21
CA THR A 1021 17.37 11.10 15.98
C THR A 1021 17.06 9.96 15.02
N LEU A 1022 16.99 10.27 13.72
CA LEU A 1022 16.81 9.32 12.63
C LEU A 1022 18.02 9.38 11.67
N GLN A 1023 18.46 8.21 11.23
CA GLN A 1023 19.43 8.03 10.15
C GLN A 1023 18.73 8.02 8.77
N PRO A 1024 19.44 8.19 7.64
CA PRO A 1024 18.88 8.06 6.30
C PRO A 1024 18.04 6.79 6.09
N MET A 1025 16.93 6.90 5.36
CA MET A 1025 15.84 5.91 5.19
C MET A 1025 15.20 5.31 6.45
N GLN A 1026 15.72 5.57 7.65
CA GLN A 1026 15.24 4.94 8.88
C GLN A 1026 13.80 5.35 9.20
N ILE A 1027 12.94 4.38 9.48
CA ILE A 1027 11.66 4.59 10.17
C ILE A 1027 11.84 4.16 11.63
N ARG A 1028 11.42 5.01 12.58
CA ARG A 1028 11.38 4.66 14.01
C ARG A 1028 9.94 4.66 14.50
N THR A 1029 9.53 3.58 15.17
CA THR A 1029 8.16 3.31 15.58
C THR A 1029 8.06 3.27 17.11
N PHE A 1030 7.08 3.97 17.68
CA PHE A 1030 6.93 4.11 19.12
C PHE A 1030 5.48 4.03 19.56
N VAL A 1031 5.23 3.41 20.71
CA VAL A 1031 4.00 3.67 21.48
C VAL A 1031 4.34 4.62 22.62
N ALA A 1032 3.58 5.71 22.72
CA ALA A 1032 3.75 6.76 23.71
C ALA A 1032 2.50 6.89 24.59
N THR A 1033 2.69 7.02 25.90
CA THR A 1033 1.66 7.31 26.89
C THR A 1033 1.53 8.82 27.10
N LEU A 1034 0.31 9.34 27.12
CA LEU A 1034 0.02 10.77 27.26
C LEU A 1034 -0.42 11.15 28.69
N ASN A 1035 -0.01 12.33 29.18
CA ASN A 1035 -0.34 12.82 30.53
C ASN A 1035 -1.85 13.02 30.73
N THR A 1036 -2.39 12.60 31.88
CA THR A 1036 -3.83 12.59 32.21
C THR A 1036 -4.38 13.90 32.80
N GLN A 1037 -3.55 14.93 33.02
CA GLN A 1037 -3.94 16.21 33.60
C GLN A 1037 -3.66 17.39 32.66
N HIS A 1038 -4.71 17.82 31.93
CA HIS A 1038 -4.99 19.22 31.63
C HIS A 1038 -6.46 19.41 31.26
#